data_AF-A0A919GSL7-F1
#
_entry.id   AF-A0A919GSL7-F1
#
_cell.length_a   1.000
_cell.length_b   1.000
_cell.length_c   1.000
_cell.angle_alpha   90.00
_cell.angle_beta   90.00
_cell.angle_gamma   90.00
#
_symmetry.space_group_name_H-M   'P 1'
#
loop_
_entity.id
_entity.type
_entity.pdbx_description
1 polymer ?
#
loop_
_entity_poly.entity_id
_entity_poly.type
_entity_poly.pdbx_seq_one_letter_code
_entity_poly.pdbx_strand_id
1 'polypeptide(L)'
;MIELDDFDWSATDHAYGPADEVPELLAALASADAEVRRKALSRYYGAVHHQGDVYACTTASLPFLFALAADPAAPDRAPIVQLLVSIGSNALEHCAYDDRYGAQPEDHVTAAVDAMRAHVEDFVRLAGDADPRTREAAVPALGLFLEDADRAVALLGDRLPLAHGTTERLLVVETMATLALRLPAALVAATARLTALAADAAADPTTRLAALVHRARCAPQDIGEGVVPAAIGLLRAAGAAPAVDEPDDRTAAPDETAAPDETATPAADATPTPTPAPAATPAADVPPQIAAAFEELDRHHRVHAPTTDLLHTFHAVLGSRVSERTALLAEQLRSPDPGSRYDAIRMSKDLVQSWRGDHTALLLLVSEHLLPDDPYTAAEAARALSACHPVAGPAREALAAYVLAQRAAHGPDVWATPKPLLRRAHQEAVLALAELGDVRALPGLLTALDSGVDAWRAVQVAGRLPQAAQQLVPRLCDRLGEVDLSDEWPGTGAGTLLSALAALGDPAAVPAITDTLTAAMGLAQRGAAVTALKALATLAAAGPRAAPDLAVIRPLARADDQDVRIAALALLWVVTGDRDEIVPLVDDVLDSALSWNAAELLGRIGPPAARALPRLREMLDDEYEWTRVHAATGLWDIGGEVEGPAVVRALVEAWESNGATANAAVECLARMGAAAAPALPRIRAELALARRGGRYSDISHDEALQRACRALVTQLG
;
A
#
# COMPACT_ATOMS: atom_id res chain seq x y z
N MET A 1 9.89 -8.28 -44.55
CA MET A 1 9.11 -8.96 -43.51
C MET A 1 10.01 -10.06 -43.01
N ILE A 2 10.43 -10.00 -41.75
CA ILE A 2 11.12 -11.12 -41.10
C ILE A 2 10.04 -12.19 -40.90
N GLU A 3 10.23 -13.42 -41.37
CA GLU A 3 9.28 -14.51 -41.09
C GLU A 3 9.42 -14.92 -39.62
N LEU A 4 8.35 -15.42 -38.98
CA LEU A 4 8.38 -15.86 -37.56
C LEU A 4 9.51 -16.88 -37.30
N ASP A 5 9.92 -17.59 -38.35
CA ASP A 5 10.93 -18.65 -38.34
C ASP A 5 12.39 -18.14 -38.45
N ASP A 6 12.60 -16.83 -38.71
CA ASP A 6 13.94 -16.25 -38.90
C ASP A 6 14.63 -15.86 -37.58
N PHE A 7 13.90 -15.84 -36.46
CA PHE A 7 14.42 -15.52 -35.12
C PHE A 7 14.52 -16.80 -34.27
N ASP A 8 15.65 -17.02 -33.61
CA ASP A 8 15.84 -18.16 -32.70
C ASP A 8 15.20 -17.87 -31.33
N TRP A 9 13.89 -18.08 -31.23
CA TRP A 9 13.11 -17.85 -30.01
C TRP A 9 13.62 -18.69 -28.83
N SER A 10 14.09 -19.91 -29.11
CA SER A 10 14.63 -20.85 -28.12
C SER A 10 15.92 -20.36 -27.45
N ALA A 11 16.64 -19.45 -28.11
CA ALA A 11 17.85 -18.82 -27.59
C ALA A 11 17.58 -17.60 -26.70
N THR A 12 16.30 -17.25 -26.47
CA THR A 12 15.89 -16.13 -25.61
C THR A 12 14.94 -16.58 -24.51
N ASP A 13 14.92 -15.85 -23.41
CA ASP A 13 14.03 -16.09 -22.29
C ASP A 13 12.98 -14.98 -22.15
N HIS A 14 11.86 -15.35 -21.54
CA HIS A 14 10.85 -14.47 -20.94
C HIS A 14 10.78 -14.75 -19.42
N ALA A 15 9.84 -14.17 -18.68
CA ALA A 15 9.77 -14.24 -17.22
C ALA A 15 9.81 -15.67 -16.60
N TYR A 16 9.33 -16.68 -17.33
CA TYR A 16 9.21 -18.06 -16.84
C TYR A 16 10.12 -19.08 -17.55
N GLY A 17 11.16 -18.61 -18.25
CA GLY A 17 12.10 -19.48 -18.99
C GLY A 17 12.09 -19.24 -20.51
N PRO A 18 12.42 -20.26 -21.32
CA PRO A 18 12.60 -20.11 -22.76
C PRO A 18 11.37 -19.58 -23.50
N ALA A 19 11.59 -18.75 -24.51
CA ALA A 19 10.55 -18.05 -25.27
C ALA A 19 9.98 -18.87 -26.46
N ASP A 20 10.06 -20.21 -26.41
CA ASP A 20 9.61 -21.11 -27.47
C ASP A 20 8.12 -20.94 -27.84
N GLU A 21 7.30 -20.52 -26.87
CA GLU A 21 5.85 -20.32 -27.07
C GLU A 21 5.49 -19.01 -27.79
N VAL A 22 6.42 -18.06 -27.91
CA VAL A 22 6.12 -16.70 -28.42
C VAL A 22 5.57 -16.70 -29.85
N PRO A 23 6.10 -17.48 -30.81
CA PRO A 23 5.52 -17.54 -32.17
C PRO A 23 4.07 -18.01 -32.18
N GLU A 24 3.72 -19.01 -31.36
CA GLU A 24 2.35 -19.52 -31.26
C GLU A 24 1.43 -18.47 -30.64
N LEU A 25 1.91 -17.73 -29.62
CA LEU A 25 1.16 -16.61 -29.04
C LEU A 25 0.91 -15.50 -30.07
N LEU A 26 1.93 -15.10 -30.84
CA LEU A 26 1.80 -14.06 -31.87
C LEU A 26 0.83 -14.49 -32.99
N ALA A 27 0.87 -15.75 -33.41
CA ALA A 27 -0.09 -16.29 -34.37
C ALA A 27 -1.51 -16.34 -33.77
N ALA A 28 -1.65 -16.71 -32.50
CA ALA A 28 -2.93 -16.76 -31.80
C ALA A 28 -3.58 -15.38 -31.63
N LEU A 29 -2.80 -14.30 -31.53
CA LEU A 29 -3.31 -12.91 -31.55
C LEU A 29 -4.02 -12.56 -32.86
N ALA A 30 -3.69 -13.22 -33.97
CA ALA A 30 -4.36 -13.05 -35.27
C ALA A 30 -5.58 -13.97 -35.47
N SER A 31 -5.92 -14.81 -34.49
CA SER A 31 -6.99 -15.81 -34.60
C SER A 31 -8.35 -15.16 -34.85
N ALA A 32 -9.22 -15.85 -35.62
CA ALA A 32 -10.62 -15.45 -35.76
C ALA A 32 -11.41 -15.63 -34.44
N ASP A 33 -10.97 -16.51 -33.55
CA ASP A 33 -11.60 -16.78 -32.25
C ASP A 33 -11.18 -15.75 -31.19
N ALA A 34 -12.16 -15.02 -30.64
CA ALA A 34 -11.95 -13.98 -29.64
C ALA A 34 -11.38 -14.49 -28.32
N GLU A 35 -11.77 -15.69 -27.89
CA GLU A 35 -11.29 -16.27 -26.63
C GLU A 35 -9.83 -16.71 -26.75
N VAL A 36 -9.44 -17.22 -27.92
CA VAL A 36 -8.04 -17.54 -28.23
C VAL A 36 -7.18 -16.28 -28.19
N ARG A 37 -7.62 -15.19 -28.84
CA ARG A 37 -6.90 -13.90 -28.81
C ARG A 37 -6.76 -13.37 -27.39
N ARG A 38 -7.84 -13.39 -26.60
CA ARG A 38 -7.85 -12.91 -25.22
C ARG A 38 -6.86 -13.69 -24.33
N LYS A 39 -6.85 -15.02 -24.44
CA LYS A 39 -5.89 -15.87 -23.71
C LYS A 39 -4.45 -15.63 -24.15
N ALA A 40 -4.22 -15.49 -25.46
CA ALA A 40 -2.90 -15.20 -25.99
C ALA A 40 -2.38 -13.85 -25.48
N LEU A 41 -3.20 -12.80 -25.51
CA LEU A 41 -2.84 -11.48 -25.00
C LEU A 41 -2.56 -11.50 -23.48
N SER A 42 -3.40 -12.17 -22.72
CA SER A 42 -3.20 -12.35 -21.27
C SER A 42 -1.90 -13.10 -20.96
N ARG A 43 -1.62 -14.20 -21.68
CA ARG A 43 -0.37 -14.93 -21.54
C ARG A 43 0.84 -14.10 -21.97
N TYR A 44 0.71 -13.27 -23.00
CA TYR A 44 1.76 -12.37 -23.45
C TYR A 44 2.13 -11.35 -22.36
N TYR A 45 1.15 -10.65 -21.77
CA TYR A 45 1.40 -9.78 -20.61
C TYR A 45 1.90 -10.55 -19.39
N GLY A 46 1.46 -11.80 -19.21
CA GLY A 46 1.87 -12.63 -18.09
C GLY A 46 3.31 -13.15 -18.19
N ALA A 47 3.88 -13.29 -19.40
CA ALA A 47 5.18 -13.93 -19.57
C ALA A 47 6.17 -13.08 -20.39
N VAL A 48 5.74 -12.61 -21.57
CA VAL A 48 6.59 -11.94 -22.57
C VAL A 48 6.71 -10.44 -22.32
N HIS A 49 5.77 -9.83 -21.59
CA HIS A 49 5.86 -8.45 -21.11
C HIS A 49 5.46 -8.39 -19.63
N HIS A 50 6.02 -9.30 -18.83
CA HIS A 50 5.68 -9.50 -17.43
C HIS A 50 6.09 -8.30 -16.59
N GLN A 51 5.12 -7.72 -15.87
CA GLN A 51 5.31 -6.57 -14.98
C GLN A 51 5.99 -5.35 -15.64
N GLY A 52 5.88 -5.22 -16.96
CA GLY A 52 6.50 -4.12 -17.70
C GLY A 52 7.92 -4.41 -18.20
N ASP A 53 8.50 -5.58 -17.89
CA ASP A 53 9.82 -5.97 -18.39
C ASP A 53 9.81 -6.05 -19.93
N VAL A 54 10.92 -5.64 -20.53
CA VAL A 54 11.15 -5.73 -21.97
C VAL A 54 12.31 -6.67 -22.21
N TYR A 55 12.02 -7.91 -22.61
CA TYR A 55 13.01 -8.93 -22.93
C TYR A 55 13.45 -8.86 -24.41
N ALA A 56 14.48 -9.62 -24.76
CA ALA A 56 14.90 -9.80 -26.15
C ALA A 56 13.76 -10.35 -27.03
N CYS A 57 12.98 -11.32 -26.54
CA CYS A 57 11.83 -11.88 -27.24
C CYS A 57 10.66 -10.86 -27.38
N THR A 58 10.47 -9.97 -26.40
CA THR A 58 9.50 -8.86 -26.47
C THR A 58 9.83 -7.93 -27.63
N THR A 59 11.10 -7.55 -27.73
CA THR A 59 11.60 -6.66 -28.79
C THR A 59 11.51 -7.33 -30.17
N ALA A 60 11.87 -8.62 -30.26
CA ALA A 60 11.76 -9.40 -31.49
C ALA A 60 10.30 -9.55 -31.99
N SER A 61 9.32 -9.46 -31.09
CA SER A 61 7.89 -9.54 -31.43
C SER A 61 7.36 -8.27 -32.14
N LEU A 62 8.03 -7.12 -31.99
CA LEU A 62 7.51 -5.83 -32.42
C LEU A 62 7.11 -5.75 -33.91
N PRO A 63 7.89 -6.28 -34.88
CA PRO A 63 7.49 -6.24 -36.28
C PRO A 63 6.14 -6.91 -36.56
N PHE A 64 5.83 -8.01 -35.86
CA PHE A 64 4.56 -8.73 -35.99
C PHE A 64 3.40 -7.96 -35.36
N LEU A 65 3.62 -7.40 -34.17
CA LEU A 65 2.63 -6.57 -33.48
C LEU A 65 2.30 -5.31 -34.30
N PHE A 66 3.29 -4.65 -34.90
CA PHE A 66 3.07 -3.53 -35.82
C PHE A 66 2.30 -3.94 -37.07
N ALA A 67 2.59 -5.11 -37.66
CA ALA A 67 1.86 -5.62 -38.80
C ALA A 67 0.37 -5.85 -38.46
N LEU A 68 0.07 -6.46 -37.31
CA LEU A 68 -1.30 -6.67 -36.83
C LEU A 68 -2.02 -5.34 -36.54
N ALA A 69 -1.35 -4.39 -35.90
CA ALA A 69 -1.92 -3.07 -35.64
C ALA A 69 -2.25 -2.30 -36.94
N ALA A 70 -1.40 -2.46 -37.96
CA ALA A 70 -1.54 -1.75 -39.22
C ALA A 70 -2.65 -2.30 -40.13
N ASP A 71 -2.95 -3.60 -40.06
CA ASP A 71 -3.97 -4.26 -40.89
C ASP A 71 -5.39 -3.89 -40.45
N PRO A 72 -6.18 -3.16 -41.27
CA PRO A 72 -7.55 -2.81 -40.93
C PRO A 72 -8.49 -4.01 -40.82
N ALA A 73 -8.13 -5.17 -41.39
CA ALA A 73 -8.91 -6.40 -41.30
C ALA A 73 -8.60 -7.22 -40.04
N ALA A 74 -7.54 -6.90 -39.31
CA ALA A 74 -7.20 -7.60 -38.07
C ALA A 74 -8.24 -7.33 -36.98
N PRO A 75 -8.71 -8.37 -36.26
CA PRO A 75 -9.56 -8.17 -35.07
C PRO A 75 -8.74 -7.57 -33.91
N ASP A 76 -9.41 -6.93 -32.97
CA ASP A 76 -8.84 -6.44 -31.69
C ASP A 76 -7.54 -5.60 -31.83
N ARG A 77 -7.48 -4.73 -32.83
CA ARG A 77 -6.34 -3.82 -33.06
C ARG A 77 -6.04 -2.93 -31.85
N ALA A 78 -7.06 -2.43 -31.16
CA ALA A 78 -6.89 -1.54 -30.03
C ALA A 78 -6.04 -2.16 -28.89
N PRO A 79 -6.34 -3.37 -28.38
CA PRO A 79 -5.46 -4.08 -27.45
C PRO A 79 -4.02 -4.30 -27.93
N ILE A 80 -3.81 -4.55 -29.23
CA ILE A 80 -2.46 -4.72 -29.80
C ILE A 80 -1.69 -3.38 -29.80
N VAL A 81 -2.35 -2.29 -30.17
CA VAL A 81 -1.76 -0.95 -30.09
C VAL A 81 -1.43 -0.60 -28.65
N GLN A 82 -2.31 -0.93 -27.69
CA GLN A 82 -2.06 -0.72 -26.27
C GLN A 82 -0.82 -1.50 -25.80
N LEU A 83 -0.65 -2.75 -26.24
CA LEU A 83 0.55 -3.55 -25.96
C LEU A 83 1.81 -2.90 -26.55
N LEU A 84 1.77 -2.44 -27.80
CA LEU A 84 2.90 -1.73 -28.42
C LEU A 84 3.30 -0.49 -27.61
N VAL A 85 2.33 0.34 -27.22
CA VAL A 85 2.56 1.53 -26.39
C VAL A 85 3.10 1.17 -25.01
N SER A 86 2.58 0.10 -24.38
CA SER A 86 3.09 -0.41 -23.09
C SER A 86 4.56 -0.82 -23.19
N ILE A 87 4.92 -1.64 -24.18
CA ILE A 87 6.31 -2.09 -24.39
C ILE A 87 7.23 -0.88 -24.58
N GLY A 88 6.84 0.05 -25.45
CA GLY A 88 7.65 1.23 -25.75
C GLY A 88 7.78 2.18 -24.56
N SER A 89 6.71 2.39 -23.79
CA SER A 89 6.72 3.23 -22.58
C SER A 89 7.65 2.65 -21.53
N ASN A 90 7.53 1.35 -21.24
CA ASN A 90 8.41 0.69 -20.28
C ASN A 90 9.87 0.69 -20.76
N ALA A 91 10.13 0.48 -22.05
CA ALA A 91 11.49 0.55 -22.59
C ALA A 91 12.12 1.95 -22.38
N LEU A 92 11.34 3.03 -22.60
CA LEU A 92 11.79 4.39 -22.30
C LEU A 92 12.09 4.60 -20.80
N GLU A 93 11.24 4.07 -19.92
CA GLU A 93 11.44 4.17 -18.47
C GLU A 93 12.70 3.43 -17.99
N HIS A 94 12.96 2.23 -18.51
CA HIS A 94 14.17 1.47 -18.24
C HIS A 94 15.43 2.24 -18.68
N CYS A 95 15.44 2.74 -19.92
CA CYS A 95 16.55 3.56 -20.40
C CYS A 95 16.78 4.81 -19.52
N ALA A 96 15.71 5.51 -19.14
CA ALA A 96 15.82 6.69 -18.28
C ALA A 96 16.28 6.36 -16.85
N TYR A 97 15.94 5.17 -16.34
CA TYR A 97 16.42 4.66 -15.05
C TYR A 97 17.93 4.38 -15.12
N ASP A 98 18.39 3.65 -16.13
CA ASP A 98 19.79 3.31 -16.30
C ASP A 98 20.66 4.57 -16.49
N ASP A 99 20.21 5.52 -17.31
CA ASP A 99 20.86 6.82 -17.50
C ASP A 99 21.01 7.58 -16.17
N ARG A 100 19.99 7.55 -15.30
CA ARG A 100 20.02 8.23 -13.99
C ARG A 100 21.10 7.65 -13.06
N TYR A 101 21.38 6.36 -13.16
CA TYR A 101 22.36 5.67 -12.33
C TYR A 101 23.69 5.39 -13.04
N GLY A 102 23.85 5.89 -14.28
CA GLY A 102 25.06 5.69 -15.08
C GLY A 102 25.26 4.25 -15.55
N ALA A 103 24.20 3.45 -15.60
CA ALA A 103 24.20 2.12 -16.22
C ALA A 103 23.96 2.26 -17.73
N GLN A 104 24.40 1.27 -18.51
CA GLN A 104 24.05 1.20 -19.93
C GLN A 104 22.80 0.34 -20.09
N PRO A 105 21.75 0.85 -20.77
CA PRO A 105 20.58 0.05 -21.09
C PRO A 105 20.95 -1.17 -21.92
N GLU A 106 20.23 -2.26 -21.73
CA GLU A 106 20.42 -3.47 -22.55
C GLU A 106 20.08 -3.19 -24.03
N ASP A 107 20.83 -3.80 -24.95
CA ASP A 107 20.72 -3.53 -26.39
C ASP A 107 19.29 -3.72 -26.93
N HIS A 108 18.58 -4.73 -26.43
CA HIS A 108 17.21 -5.01 -26.85
C HIS A 108 16.20 -3.97 -26.34
N VAL A 109 16.39 -3.43 -25.13
CA VAL A 109 15.55 -2.34 -24.60
C VAL A 109 15.71 -1.09 -25.47
N THR A 110 16.95 -0.76 -25.83
CA THR A 110 17.24 0.36 -26.76
C THR A 110 16.63 0.10 -28.14
N ALA A 111 16.78 -1.10 -28.68
CA ALA A 111 16.21 -1.49 -29.96
C ALA A 111 14.67 -1.42 -29.97
N ALA A 112 14.00 -1.71 -28.85
CA ALA A 112 12.55 -1.54 -28.73
C ALA A 112 12.16 -0.06 -28.86
N VAL A 113 12.85 0.85 -28.19
CA VAL A 113 12.59 2.30 -28.31
C VAL A 113 12.82 2.77 -29.75
N ASP A 114 13.90 2.33 -30.39
CA ASP A 114 14.21 2.69 -31.77
C ASP A 114 13.16 2.17 -32.76
N ALA A 115 12.64 0.96 -32.54
CA ALA A 115 11.54 0.42 -33.31
C ALA A 115 10.27 1.27 -33.17
N MET A 116 9.91 1.71 -31.96
CA MET A 116 8.75 2.59 -31.74
C MET A 116 8.89 3.92 -32.49
N ARG A 117 10.08 4.53 -32.45
CA ARG A 117 10.39 5.77 -33.16
C ARG A 117 10.37 5.59 -34.67
N ALA A 118 10.90 4.48 -35.17
CA ALA A 118 10.89 4.16 -36.61
C ALA A 118 9.46 4.00 -37.15
N HIS A 119 8.54 3.51 -36.32
CA HIS A 119 7.12 3.32 -36.64
C HIS A 119 6.20 4.47 -36.19
N VAL A 120 6.75 5.66 -35.92
CA VAL A 120 5.96 6.79 -35.43
C VAL A 120 4.82 7.21 -36.39
N GLU A 121 5.02 7.08 -37.69
CA GLU A 121 3.98 7.38 -38.69
C GLU A 121 2.80 6.41 -38.62
N ASP A 122 3.02 5.16 -38.22
CA ASP A 122 1.93 4.21 -37.97
C ASP A 122 1.10 4.68 -36.78
N PHE A 123 1.72 5.12 -35.69
CA PHE A 123 1.01 5.70 -34.55
C PHE A 123 0.25 6.98 -34.91
N VAL A 124 0.79 7.87 -35.75
CA VAL A 124 0.09 9.06 -36.25
C VAL A 124 -1.19 8.70 -37.01
N ARG A 125 -1.11 7.67 -37.85
CA ARG A 125 -2.28 7.13 -38.58
C ARG A 125 -3.29 6.49 -37.64
N LEU A 126 -2.83 5.62 -36.73
CA LEU A 126 -3.67 4.91 -35.76
C LEU A 126 -4.36 5.86 -34.79
N ALA A 127 -3.69 6.95 -34.38
CA ALA A 127 -4.31 7.98 -33.58
C ALA A 127 -5.52 8.60 -34.28
N GLY A 128 -5.59 8.56 -35.62
CA GLY A 128 -6.72 9.05 -36.45
C GLY A 128 -7.65 7.98 -36.97
N ASP A 129 -7.62 6.78 -36.41
CA ASP A 129 -8.44 5.66 -36.83
C ASP A 129 -9.95 5.93 -36.64
N ALA A 130 -10.78 5.26 -37.43
CA ALA A 130 -12.24 5.35 -37.28
C ALA A 130 -12.70 4.74 -35.96
N ASP A 131 -12.03 3.68 -35.50
CA ASP A 131 -12.31 3.03 -34.21
C ASP A 131 -11.78 3.88 -33.04
N PRO A 132 -12.67 4.40 -32.16
CA PRO A 132 -12.27 5.19 -30.99
C PRO A 132 -11.30 4.47 -30.06
N ARG A 133 -11.45 3.15 -29.87
CA ARG A 133 -10.57 2.38 -28.96
C ARG A 133 -9.14 2.32 -29.50
N THR A 134 -9.00 2.20 -30.82
CA THR A 134 -7.70 2.23 -31.49
C THR A 134 -7.06 3.61 -31.41
N ARG A 135 -7.86 4.69 -31.56
CA ARG A 135 -7.37 6.06 -31.35
C ARG A 135 -6.86 6.26 -29.92
N GLU A 136 -7.67 5.91 -28.92
CA GLU A 136 -7.32 6.03 -27.51
C GLU A 136 -6.01 5.28 -27.21
N ALA A 137 -5.84 4.06 -27.71
CA ALA A 137 -4.60 3.30 -27.52
C ALA A 137 -3.37 3.95 -28.18
N ALA A 138 -3.54 4.62 -29.33
CA ALA A 138 -2.44 5.18 -30.11
C ALA A 138 -2.03 6.61 -29.71
N VAL A 139 -2.93 7.42 -29.15
CA VAL A 139 -2.64 8.82 -28.79
C VAL A 139 -1.38 8.97 -27.91
N PRO A 140 -1.16 8.18 -26.84
CA PRO A 140 0.02 8.33 -25.99
C PRO A 140 1.35 8.18 -26.74
N ALA A 141 1.40 7.35 -27.79
CA ALA A 141 2.59 7.17 -28.62
C ALA A 141 3.07 8.48 -29.27
N LEU A 142 2.16 9.42 -29.54
CA LEU A 142 2.53 10.73 -30.08
C LEU A 142 3.31 11.57 -29.07
N GLY A 143 3.04 11.42 -27.78
CA GLY A 143 3.82 12.09 -26.72
C GLY A 143 5.14 11.38 -26.42
N LEU A 144 5.15 10.06 -26.52
CA LEU A 144 6.28 9.21 -26.15
C LEU A 144 7.35 9.08 -27.24
N PHE A 145 6.96 8.90 -28.50
CA PHE A 145 7.88 8.46 -29.56
C PHE A 145 8.08 9.49 -30.69
N LEU A 146 7.20 10.49 -30.84
CA LEU A 146 7.38 11.54 -31.85
C LEU A 146 8.38 12.59 -31.39
N GLU A 147 9.55 12.63 -32.03
CA GLU A 147 10.66 13.51 -31.64
C GLU A 147 10.54 14.94 -32.20
N ASP A 148 9.74 15.16 -33.24
CA ASP A 148 9.45 16.50 -33.76
C ASP A 148 8.43 17.21 -32.85
N ALA A 149 8.95 18.07 -31.97
CA ALA A 149 8.17 18.80 -30.98
C ALA A 149 7.06 19.65 -31.59
N ASP A 150 7.34 20.43 -32.64
CA ASP A 150 6.36 21.34 -33.25
C ASP A 150 5.24 20.54 -33.92
N ARG A 151 5.60 19.46 -34.61
CA ARG A 151 4.64 18.55 -35.24
C ARG A 151 3.79 17.82 -34.20
N ALA A 152 4.40 17.30 -33.13
CA ALA A 152 3.68 16.59 -32.08
C ALA A 152 2.67 17.50 -31.36
N VAL A 153 3.09 18.73 -31.01
CA VAL A 153 2.23 19.74 -30.40
C VAL A 153 1.09 20.13 -31.34
N ALA A 154 1.35 20.26 -32.66
CA ALA A 154 0.31 20.52 -33.66
C ALA A 154 -0.70 19.37 -33.78
N LEU A 155 -0.24 18.13 -33.95
CA LEU A 155 -1.09 16.96 -34.08
C LEU A 155 -2.02 16.79 -32.87
N LEU A 156 -1.48 16.87 -31.65
CA LEU A 156 -2.28 16.76 -30.43
C LEU A 156 -3.30 17.92 -30.31
N GLY A 157 -2.90 19.14 -30.70
CA GLY A 157 -3.79 20.30 -30.72
C GLY A 157 -4.96 20.13 -31.69
N ASP A 158 -4.70 19.60 -32.89
CA ASP A 158 -5.72 19.36 -33.91
C ASP A 158 -6.65 18.18 -33.54
N ARG A 159 -6.18 17.25 -32.68
CA ARG A 159 -6.99 16.12 -32.21
C ARG A 159 -7.98 16.48 -31.13
N LEU A 160 -7.64 17.41 -30.24
CA LEU A 160 -8.51 17.77 -29.13
C LEU A 160 -9.95 18.16 -29.54
N PRO A 161 -10.21 18.97 -30.58
CA PRO A 161 -11.57 19.27 -31.02
C PRO A 161 -12.27 18.11 -31.75
N LEU A 162 -11.53 17.08 -32.17
CA LEU A 162 -12.04 15.89 -32.85
C LEU A 162 -12.26 14.71 -31.91
N ALA A 163 -11.78 14.81 -30.67
CA ALA A 163 -11.87 13.75 -29.67
C ALA A 163 -13.33 13.53 -29.26
N HIS A 164 -13.73 12.25 -29.22
CA HIS A 164 -15.07 11.83 -28.86
C HIS A 164 -15.11 11.43 -27.38
N GLY A 165 -16.04 12.00 -26.64
CA GLY A 165 -16.20 11.73 -25.21
C GLY A 165 -15.12 12.38 -24.34
N THR A 166 -15.25 12.17 -23.03
CA THR A 166 -14.39 12.82 -22.04
C THR A 166 -13.01 12.17 -21.95
N THR A 167 -12.95 10.83 -22.01
CA THR A 167 -11.70 10.07 -21.87
C THR A 167 -10.67 10.41 -22.94
N GLU A 168 -11.06 10.43 -24.22
CA GLU A 168 -10.15 10.77 -25.33
C GLU A 168 -9.60 12.20 -25.18
N ARG A 169 -10.44 13.16 -24.74
CA ARG A 169 -10.01 14.54 -24.50
C ARG A 169 -8.99 14.64 -23.35
N LEU A 170 -9.25 13.95 -22.24
CA LEU A 170 -8.32 13.88 -21.11
C LEU A 170 -6.97 13.30 -21.53
N LEU A 171 -7.01 12.21 -22.29
CA LEU A 171 -5.80 11.52 -22.77
C LEU A 171 -4.95 12.40 -23.69
N VAL A 172 -5.58 13.16 -24.60
CA VAL A 172 -4.86 14.11 -25.48
C VAL A 172 -4.18 15.20 -24.66
N VAL A 173 -4.87 15.74 -23.65
CA VAL A 173 -4.33 16.77 -22.76
C VAL A 173 -3.17 16.23 -21.91
N GLU A 174 -3.30 15.01 -21.39
CA GLU A 174 -2.22 14.34 -20.68
C GLU A 174 -1.00 14.11 -21.58
N THR A 175 -1.23 13.59 -22.79
CA THR A 175 -0.18 13.30 -23.76
C THR A 175 0.60 14.57 -24.15
N MET A 176 -0.09 15.71 -24.26
CA MET A 176 0.55 17.02 -24.47
C MET A 176 1.52 17.39 -23.33
N ALA A 177 1.18 17.08 -22.07
CA ALA A 177 2.08 17.30 -20.95
C ALA A 177 3.21 16.28 -20.86
N THR A 178 2.96 15.02 -21.17
CA THR A 178 4.01 13.99 -21.28
C THR A 178 5.05 14.40 -22.32
N LEU A 179 4.61 14.89 -23.49
CA LEU A 179 5.47 15.46 -24.52
C LEU A 179 6.30 16.64 -23.99
N ALA A 180 5.67 17.58 -23.30
CA ALA A 180 6.33 18.76 -22.74
C ALA A 180 7.41 18.43 -21.71
N LEU A 181 7.19 17.39 -20.90
CA LEU A 181 8.15 16.90 -19.90
C LEU A 181 9.32 16.14 -20.53
N ARG A 182 9.06 15.41 -21.62
CA ARG A 182 10.08 14.63 -22.33
C ARG A 182 10.94 15.50 -23.25
N LEU A 183 10.32 16.44 -23.97
CA LEU A 183 10.99 17.30 -24.95
C LEU A 183 11.03 18.76 -24.49
N PRO A 184 12.21 19.27 -24.07
CA PRO A 184 12.36 20.67 -23.69
C PRO A 184 11.93 21.67 -24.79
N ALA A 185 12.09 21.29 -26.06
CA ALA A 185 11.66 22.11 -27.19
C ALA A 185 10.13 22.28 -27.27
N ALA A 186 9.35 21.28 -26.83
CA ALA A 186 7.89 21.32 -26.84
C ALA A 186 7.32 22.12 -25.65
N LEU A 187 8.10 22.29 -24.57
CA LEU A 187 7.62 22.78 -23.27
C LEU A 187 6.87 24.12 -23.38
N VAL A 188 7.43 25.11 -24.09
CA VAL A 188 6.84 26.45 -24.21
C VAL A 188 5.52 26.40 -24.99
N ALA A 189 5.50 25.72 -26.14
CA ALA A 189 4.32 25.64 -27.00
C ALA A 189 3.19 24.82 -26.35
N ALA A 190 3.53 23.67 -25.76
CA ALA A 190 2.58 22.80 -25.05
C ALA A 190 1.97 23.49 -23.83
N THR A 191 2.78 24.11 -22.96
CA THR A 191 2.26 24.82 -21.78
C THR A 191 1.41 26.03 -22.15
N ALA A 192 1.76 26.77 -23.21
CA ALA A 192 0.93 27.87 -23.72
C ALA A 192 -0.45 27.35 -24.18
N ARG A 193 -0.50 26.21 -24.89
CA ARG A 193 -1.76 25.58 -25.30
C ARG A 193 -2.59 25.10 -24.10
N LEU A 194 -1.96 24.46 -23.13
CA LEU A 194 -2.64 24.03 -21.89
C LEU A 194 -3.21 25.22 -21.12
N THR A 195 -2.46 26.33 -21.02
CA THR A 195 -2.96 27.57 -20.39
C THR A 195 -4.15 28.17 -21.14
N ALA A 196 -4.09 28.21 -22.47
CA ALA A 196 -5.21 28.70 -23.28
C ALA A 196 -6.46 27.83 -23.11
N LEU A 197 -6.29 26.50 -23.12
CA LEU A 197 -7.37 25.53 -22.95
C LEU A 197 -8.03 25.63 -21.56
N ALA A 198 -7.24 25.78 -20.48
CA ALA A 198 -7.80 25.95 -19.13
C ALA A 198 -8.69 27.22 -19.02
N ALA A 199 -8.34 28.28 -19.76
CA ALA A 199 -9.06 29.54 -19.80
C ALA A 199 -10.26 29.56 -20.78
N ASP A 200 -10.36 28.59 -21.69
CA ASP A 200 -11.40 28.56 -22.72
C ASP A 200 -12.77 28.22 -22.12
N ALA A 201 -13.68 29.19 -22.10
CA ALA A 201 -15.04 28.99 -21.59
C ALA A 201 -15.93 28.12 -22.50
N ALA A 202 -15.53 27.89 -23.75
CA ALA A 202 -16.24 27.00 -24.68
C ALA A 202 -15.92 25.52 -24.43
N ALA A 203 -14.76 25.22 -23.83
CA ALA A 203 -14.40 23.87 -23.43
C ALA A 203 -15.19 23.43 -22.18
N ASP A 204 -15.48 22.13 -22.07
CA ASP A 204 -16.17 21.59 -20.91
C ASP A 204 -15.31 21.68 -19.64
N PRO A 205 -15.93 21.72 -18.45
CA PRO A 205 -15.20 21.87 -17.19
C PRO A 205 -14.12 20.81 -16.93
N THR A 206 -14.34 19.56 -17.35
CA THR A 206 -13.42 18.43 -17.11
C THR A 206 -12.17 18.54 -17.97
N THR A 207 -12.31 18.89 -19.26
CA THR A 207 -11.16 19.17 -20.14
C THR A 207 -10.35 20.37 -19.65
N ARG A 208 -11.03 21.43 -19.18
CA ARG A 208 -10.36 22.61 -18.61
C ARG A 208 -9.61 22.28 -17.33
N LEU A 209 -10.18 21.43 -16.47
CA LEU A 209 -9.51 20.92 -15.27
C LEU A 209 -8.25 20.14 -15.66
N ALA A 210 -8.34 19.27 -16.67
CA ALA A 210 -7.21 18.53 -17.19
C ALA A 210 -6.08 19.45 -17.62
N ALA A 211 -6.41 20.47 -18.41
CA ALA A 211 -5.44 21.43 -18.90
C ALA A 211 -4.74 22.17 -17.75
N LEU A 212 -5.48 22.58 -16.72
CA LEU A 212 -4.96 23.23 -15.53
C LEU A 212 -3.98 22.33 -14.76
N VAL A 213 -4.37 21.07 -14.51
CA VAL A 213 -3.56 20.09 -13.79
C VAL A 213 -2.29 19.73 -14.57
N HIS A 214 -2.42 19.45 -15.86
CA HIS A 214 -1.29 19.06 -16.69
C HIS A 214 -0.34 20.23 -16.96
N ARG A 215 -0.84 21.47 -16.98
CA ARG A 215 0.03 22.67 -16.90
C ARG A 215 0.78 22.63 -15.56
N ALA A 216 0.09 22.47 -14.42
CA ALA A 216 0.75 22.43 -13.12
C ALA A 216 1.82 21.32 -13.05
N ARG A 217 1.57 20.16 -13.67
CA ARG A 217 2.55 19.06 -13.82
C ARG A 217 3.79 19.46 -14.61
N CYS A 218 3.65 20.23 -15.69
CA CYS A 218 4.77 20.67 -16.52
C CYS A 218 5.65 21.74 -15.86
N ALA A 219 5.10 22.53 -14.94
CA ALA A 219 5.87 23.54 -14.21
C ALA A 219 5.32 23.72 -12.78
N PRO A 220 5.63 22.76 -11.87
CA PRO A 220 5.13 22.76 -10.50
C PRO A 220 5.58 23.98 -9.68
N GLN A 221 6.72 24.57 -10.03
CA GLN A 221 7.25 25.79 -9.41
C GLN A 221 6.34 27.02 -9.59
N ASP A 222 5.46 27.02 -10.60
CA ASP A 222 4.58 28.16 -10.91
C ASP A 222 3.17 27.99 -10.34
N ILE A 223 2.94 27.01 -9.46
CA ILE A 223 1.64 26.83 -8.81
C ILE A 223 1.41 27.99 -7.83
N GLY A 224 0.64 28.99 -8.28
CA GLY A 224 0.20 30.12 -7.47
C GLY A 224 -1.05 29.81 -6.64
N GLU A 225 -1.39 30.71 -5.71
CA GLU A 225 -2.52 30.56 -4.78
C GLU A 225 -3.89 30.39 -5.47
N GLY A 226 -4.03 30.82 -6.73
CA GLY A 226 -5.28 30.73 -7.49
C GLY A 226 -5.54 29.39 -8.18
N VAL A 227 -4.53 28.51 -8.30
CA VAL A 227 -4.65 27.27 -9.10
C VAL A 227 -5.64 26.29 -8.46
N VAL A 228 -5.52 26.04 -7.15
CA VAL A 228 -6.41 25.10 -6.45
C VAL A 228 -7.84 25.62 -6.33
N PRO A 229 -8.10 26.91 -5.99
CA PRO A 229 -9.44 27.48 -6.07
C PRO A 229 -10.07 27.36 -7.47
N ALA A 230 -9.29 27.56 -8.55
CA ALA A 230 -9.78 27.39 -9.92
C ALA A 230 -10.13 25.92 -10.21
N ALA A 231 -9.29 24.97 -9.79
CA ALA A 231 -9.55 23.54 -9.94
C ALA A 231 -10.83 23.11 -9.20
N ILE A 232 -11.01 23.57 -7.96
CA ILE A 232 -12.24 23.34 -7.17
C ILE A 232 -13.47 23.91 -7.90
N GLY A 233 -13.36 25.10 -8.49
CA GLY A 233 -14.43 25.70 -9.29
C GLY A 233 -14.81 24.85 -10.51
N LEU A 234 -13.80 24.30 -11.20
CA LEU A 234 -14.00 23.42 -12.36
C LEU A 234 -14.60 22.06 -11.96
N LEU A 235 -14.18 21.48 -10.83
CA LEU A 235 -14.78 20.26 -10.29
C LEU A 235 -16.27 20.43 -9.97
N ARG A 236 -16.64 21.54 -9.32
CA ARG A 236 -18.05 21.88 -9.07
C ARG A 236 -18.86 22.00 -10.35
N ALA A 237 -18.29 22.67 -11.35
CA ALA A 237 -18.94 22.85 -12.64
C ALA A 237 -19.10 21.52 -13.39
N ALA A 238 -18.11 20.63 -13.31
CA ALA A 238 -18.17 19.28 -13.88
C ALA A 238 -19.29 18.45 -13.24
N GLY A 239 -19.42 18.48 -11.91
CA GLY A 239 -20.46 17.74 -11.19
C GLY A 239 -21.89 18.29 -11.37
N ALA A 240 -22.03 19.55 -11.81
CA ALA A 240 -23.33 20.18 -12.07
C ALA A 240 -23.85 19.95 -13.50
N ALA A 241 -23.02 19.44 -14.41
CA ALA A 241 -23.45 19.10 -15.76
C ALA A 241 -24.33 17.83 -15.74
N PRO A 242 -25.46 17.79 -16.46
CA PRO A 242 -26.29 16.59 -16.52
C PRO A 242 -25.46 15.44 -17.11
N ALA A 243 -25.52 14.27 -16.46
CA ALA A 243 -24.92 13.04 -16.97
C ALA A 243 -25.46 12.79 -18.38
N VAL A 244 -24.61 12.92 -19.39
CA VAL A 244 -24.90 12.41 -20.72
C VAL A 244 -24.64 10.92 -20.64
N ASP A 245 -25.69 10.11 -20.77
CA ASP A 245 -25.58 8.65 -20.92
C ASP A 245 -24.69 8.36 -22.14
N GLU A 246 -23.39 8.16 -21.90
CA GLU A 246 -22.52 7.50 -22.88
C GLU A 246 -22.69 5.99 -22.69
N PRO A 247 -22.94 5.22 -23.77
CA PRO A 247 -23.04 3.77 -23.67
C PRO A 247 -21.69 3.20 -23.24
N ASP A 248 -21.70 2.52 -22.10
CA ASP A 248 -20.57 1.78 -21.55
C ASP A 248 -20.27 0.55 -22.41
N ASP A 249 -19.48 0.72 -23.48
CA ASP A 249 -19.04 -0.36 -24.36
C ASP A 249 -17.72 -1.01 -23.87
N ARG A 250 -17.48 -0.99 -22.55
CA ARG A 250 -16.36 -1.71 -21.92
C ARG A 250 -16.78 -3.02 -21.23
N THR A 251 -18.04 -3.42 -21.35
CA THR A 251 -18.49 -4.77 -20.93
C THR A 251 -18.41 -5.77 -22.09
N ALA A 252 -17.20 -6.19 -22.45
CA ALA A 252 -17.01 -7.44 -23.18
C ALA A 252 -16.67 -8.55 -22.17
N ALA A 253 -17.70 -9.14 -21.57
CA ALA A 253 -17.60 -10.46 -20.95
C ALA A 253 -17.94 -11.52 -22.02
N PRO A 254 -17.23 -12.66 -22.07
CA PRO A 254 -17.57 -13.75 -22.99
C PRO A 254 -18.89 -14.42 -22.58
N ASP A 255 -19.74 -14.63 -23.58
CA ASP A 255 -21.08 -15.21 -23.47
C ASP A 255 -20.98 -16.75 -23.29
N GLU A 256 -21.39 -17.27 -22.13
CA GLU A 256 -21.61 -18.72 -21.94
C GLU A 256 -23.11 -19.02 -22.02
N THR A 257 -23.50 -19.55 -23.18
CA THR A 257 -24.84 -20.01 -23.50
C THR A 257 -25.25 -21.25 -22.70
N ALA A 258 -26.42 -21.19 -22.06
CA ALA A 258 -27.29 -22.36 -21.85
C ALA A 258 -28.76 -21.95 -22.00
N ALA A 259 -29.41 -22.51 -23.03
CA ALA A 259 -30.82 -22.29 -23.41
C ALA A 259 -31.76 -23.34 -22.76
N PRO A 260 -33.09 -23.34 -23.03
CA PRO A 260 -34.09 -22.44 -22.47
C PRO A 260 -35.26 -23.22 -21.81
N ASP A 261 -36.16 -22.53 -21.10
CA ASP A 261 -37.56 -22.97 -21.05
C ASP A 261 -38.52 -21.78 -21.06
N GLU A 262 -39.62 -21.95 -21.78
CA GLU A 262 -40.57 -20.94 -22.23
C GLU A 262 -41.61 -20.59 -21.15
N THR A 263 -41.93 -19.29 -21.00
CA THR A 263 -43.27 -18.69 -21.22
C THR A 263 -43.52 -17.39 -20.41
N ALA A 264 -44.01 -16.39 -21.14
CA ALA A 264 -44.87 -15.26 -20.73
C ALA A 264 -44.25 -13.98 -20.07
N THR A 265 -44.18 -12.92 -20.88
CA THR A 265 -44.28 -11.47 -20.52
C THR A 265 -45.77 -11.01 -20.60
N PRO A 266 -46.23 -9.81 -20.11
CA PRO A 266 -45.46 -8.56 -19.95
C PRO A 266 -45.71 -7.63 -18.71
N ALA A 267 -44.69 -6.78 -18.48
CA ALA A 267 -44.66 -5.35 -18.07
C ALA A 267 -45.15 -4.85 -16.68
N ALA A 268 -44.22 -4.29 -15.87
CA ALA A 268 -44.15 -2.87 -15.48
C ALA A 268 -43.02 -2.58 -14.43
N ASP A 269 -42.22 -1.54 -14.70
CA ASP A 269 -41.43 -0.65 -13.83
C ASP A 269 -40.78 -1.14 -12.52
N ALA A 270 -39.44 -1.27 -12.57
CA ALA A 270 -38.46 -0.65 -11.65
C ALA A 270 -37.12 -1.37 -11.85
N THR A 271 -36.14 -0.76 -12.52
CA THR A 271 -34.79 -1.32 -12.67
C THR A 271 -34.03 -1.20 -11.34
N PRO A 272 -33.61 -2.30 -10.71
CA PRO A 272 -32.67 -2.28 -9.60
C PRO A 272 -31.24 -2.14 -10.16
N THR A 273 -30.45 -1.31 -9.49
CA THR A 273 -28.98 -1.18 -9.64
C THR A 273 -28.30 -2.56 -9.71
N PRO A 274 -27.33 -2.78 -10.61
CA PRO A 274 -26.76 -4.10 -10.84
C PRO A 274 -25.94 -4.53 -9.61
N THR A 275 -26.29 -5.70 -9.09
CA THR A 275 -25.45 -6.42 -8.14
C THR A 275 -24.23 -6.96 -8.89
N PRO A 276 -23.00 -6.75 -8.40
CA PRO A 276 -21.81 -7.21 -9.11
C PRO A 276 -21.73 -8.74 -9.13
N ALA A 277 -21.21 -9.29 -10.23
CA ALA A 277 -20.90 -10.70 -10.36
C ALA A 277 -19.96 -11.15 -9.23
N PRO A 278 -20.15 -12.37 -8.68
CA PRO A 278 -19.29 -12.88 -7.63
C PRO A 278 -17.85 -12.98 -8.14
N ALA A 279 -16.89 -12.54 -7.32
CA ALA A 279 -15.51 -12.91 -7.51
C ALA A 279 -15.43 -14.44 -7.67
N ALA A 280 -14.55 -14.92 -8.55
CA ALA A 280 -14.25 -16.34 -8.64
C ALA A 280 -14.05 -16.86 -7.22
N THR A 281 -14.84 -17.85 -6.82
CA THR A 281 -14.70 -18.47 -5.50
C THR A 281 -13.24 -18.89 -5.39
N PRO A 282 -12.48 -18.39 -4.39
CA PRO A 282 -11.14 -18.89 -4.19
C PRO A 282 -11.22 -20.42 -4.14
N ALA A 283 -10.29 -21.10 -4.81
CA ALA A 283 -10.18 -22.55 -4.68
C ALA A 283 -10.25 -22.89 -3.19
N ALA A 284 -10.96 -23.96 -2.82
CA ALA A 284 -11.31 -24.29 -1.44
C ALA A 284 -10.11 -24.34 -0.47
N ASP A 285 -8.89 -24.37 -1.00
CA ASP A 285 -7.62 -24.46 -0.28
C ASP A 285 -6.89 -23.11 -0.06
N VAL A 286 -7.42 -21.96 -0.52
CA VAL A 286 -6.78 -20.66 -0.31
C VAL A 286 -7.20 -20.05 1.04
N PRO A 287 -6.27 -19.73 1.96
CA PRO A 287 -6.58 -19.06 3.20
C PRO A 287 -7.40 -17.76 2.98
N PRO A 288 -8.45 -17.50 3.78
CA PRO A 288 -9.37 -16.37 3.55
C PRO A 288 -8.68 -15.00 3.59
N GLN A 289 -7.56 -14.91 4.31
CA GLN A 289 -6.72 -13.72 4.39
C GLN A 289 -6.09 -13.37 3.03
N ILE A 290 -5.63 -14.40 2.31
CA ILE A 290 -4.98 -14.27 1.01
C ILE A 290 -6.02 -13.91 -0.05
N ALA A 291 -7.18 -14.59 -0.04
CA ALA A 291 -8.31 -14.24 -0.90
C ALA A 291 -8.75 -12.78 -0.70
N ALA A 292 -8.89 -12.34 0.56
CA ALA A 292 -9.21 -10.95 0.88
C ALA A 292 -8.15 -9.96 0.40
N ALA A 293 -6.86 -10.32 0.44
CA ALA A 293 -5.77 -9.49 -0.06
C ALA A 293 -5.80 -9.34 -1.59
N PHE A 294 -6.07 -10.42 -2.33
CA PHE A 294 -6.22 -10.36 -3.79
C PHE A 294 -7.43 -9.55 -4.21
N GLU A 295 -8.60 -9.79 -3.59
CA GLU A 295 -9.78 -8.97 -3.88
C GLU A 295 -9.53 -7.48 -3.59
N GLU A 296 -8.70 -7.18 -2.60
CA GLU A 296 -8.30 -5.81 -2.29
C GLU A 296 -7.39 -5.23 -3.36
N LEU A 297 -6.41 -6.00 -3.86
CA LEU A 297 -5.55 -5.60 -4.97
C LEU A 297 -6.37 -5.31 -6.24
N ASP A 298 -7.33 -6.17 -6.56
CA ASP A 298 -8.24 -5.98 -7.71
C ASP A 298 -9.07 -4.70 -7.59
N ARG A 299 -9.40 -4.26 -6.36
CA ARG A 299 -10.08 -2.98 -6.12
C ARG A 299 -9.14 -1.78 -6.25
N HIS A 300 -7.85 -1.95 -5.93
CA HIS A 300 -6.87 -0.86 -6.00
C HIS A 300 -6.65 -0.35 -7.43
N HIS A 301 -6.78 -1.23 -8.43
CA HIS A 301 -6.51 -0.89 -9.84
C HIS A 301 -7.76 -0.44 -10.62
N ARG A 302 -8.89 -0.24 -9.94
CA ARG A 302 -10.13 0.19 -10.60
C ARG A 302 -10.14 1.69 -10.83
N VAL A 303 -10.55 2.07 -12.04
CA VAL A 303 -10.89 3.45 -12.38
C VAL A 303 -12.36 3.66 -12.01
N HIS A 304 -12.63 4.58 -11.08
CA HIS A 304 -13.97 4.82 -10.55
C HIS A 304 -14.68 6.00 -11.21
N ALA A 305 -13.90 6.95 -11.77
CA ALA A 305 -14.40 8.09 -12.52
C ALA A 305 -13.44 8.44 -13.66
N PRO A 306 -13.89 9.10 -14.75
CA PRO A 306 -12.99 9.59 -15.79
C PRO A 306 -11.89 10.53 -15.26
N THR A 307 -12.11 11.16 -14.10
CA THR A 307 -11.16 12.10 -13.47
C THR A 307 -10.23 11.45 -12.43
N THR A 308 -10.31 10.13 -12.18
CA THR A 308 -9.50 9.44 -11.16
C THR A 308 -8.01 9.74 -11.33
N ASP A 309 -7.43 9.38 -12.47
CA ASP A 309 -5.99 9.55 -12.75
C ASP A 309 -5.56 11.02 -12.78
N LEU A 310 -6.46 11.87 -13.29
CA LEU A 310 -6.26 13.31 -13.34
C LEU A 310 -6.10 13.90 -11.93
N LEU A 311 -6.99 13.53 -11.00
CA LEU A 311 -6.95 14.04 -9.63
C LEU A 311 -5.80 13.44 -8.83
N HIS A 312 -5.46 12.17 -9.04
CA HIS A 312 -4.23 11.57 -8.51
C HIS A 312 -2.99 12.35 -8.93
N THR A 313 -2.89 12.66 -10.23
CA THR A 313 -1.81 13.50 -10.78
C THR A 313 -1.77 14.86 -10.09
N PHE A 314 -2.91 15.53 -9.94
CA PHE A 314 -2.92 16.86 -9.34
C PHE A 314 -2.46 16.85 -7.87
N HIS A 315 -2.92 15.87 -7.10
CA HIS A 315 -2.48 15.69 -5.72
C HIS A 315 -0.99 15.41 -5.58
N ALA A 316 -0.42 14.60 -6.48
CA ALA A 316 1.02 14.35 -6.53
C ALA A 316 1.81 15.65 -6.80
N VAL A 317 1.36 16.43 -7.79
CA VAL A 317 1.96 17.70 -8.20
C VAL A 317 1.91 18.76 -7.09
N LEU A 318 0.83 18.80 -6.30
CA LEU A 318 0.70 19.73 -5.17
C LEU A 318 1.70 19.46 -4.04
N GLY A 319 2.26 18.24 -3.95
CA GLY A 319 3.32 17.89 -3.02
C GLY A 319 3.00 18.26 -1.57
N SER A 320 3.82 19.13 -0.97
CA SER A 320 3.74 19.56 0.43
C SER A 320 2.65 20.58 0.74
N ARG A 321 1.81 20.96 -0.23
CA ARG A 321 0.68 21.90 -0.05
C ARG A 321 -0.51 21.22 0.63
N VAL A 322 -0.30 20.72 1.85
CA VAL A 322 -1.27 19.90 2.59
C VAL A 322 -2.63 20.60 2.71
N SER A 323 -2.66 21.89 3.07
CA SER A 323 -3.91 22.64 3.21
C SER A 323 -4.70 22.74 1.90
N GLU A 324 -4.01 22.95 0.78
CA GLU A 324 -4.64 23.02 -0.55
C GLU A 324 -5.17 21.65 -0.99
N ARG A 325 -4.41 20.57 -0.74
CA ARG A 325 -4.83 19.19 -0.99
C ARG A 325 -6.05 18.81 -0.15
N THR A 326 -6.06 19.20 1.13
CA THR A 326 -7.23 19.01 2.01
C THR A 326 -8.46 19.72 1.48
N ALA A 327 -8.33 20.97 1.01
CA ALA A 327 -9.45 21.71 0.43
C ALA A 327 -9.99 21.03 -0.84
N LEU A 328 -9.09 20.54 -1.71
CA LEU A 328 -9.45 19.83 -2.92
C LEU A 328 -10.16 18.50 -2.62
N LEU A 329 -9.66 17.69 -1.68
CA LEU A 329 -10.30 16.43 -1.28
C LEU A 329 -11.66 16.68 -0.64
N ALA A 330 -11.79 17.73 0.18
CA ALA A 330 -13.06 18.10 0.77
C ALA A 330 -14.11 18.44 -0.31
N GLU A 331 -13.71 18.97 -1.46
CA GLU A 331 -14.61 19.14 -2.60
C GLU A 331 -14.98 17.80 -3.24
N GLN A 332 -14.00 16.94 -3.49
CA GLN A 332 -14.23 15.63 -4.13
C GLN A 332 -15.15 14.72 -3.28
N LEU A 333 -14.99 14.72 -1.96
CA LEU A 333 -15.86 13.98 -1.02
C LEU A 333 -17.32 14.45 -1.09
N ARG A 334 -17.55 15.70 -1.50
CA ARG A 334 -18.90 16.28 -1.69
C ARG A 334 -19.41 16.15 -3.13
N SER A 335 -18.66 15.48 -4.01
CA SER A 335 -19.05 15.30 -5.41
C SER A 335 -20.37 14.53 -5.51
N PRO A 336 -21.27 14.90 -6.43
CA PRO A 336 -22.46 14.10 -6.73
C PRO A 336 -22.09 12.75 -7.36
N ASP A 337 -20.93 12.67 -8.03
CA ASP A 337 -20.42 11.43 -8.64
C ASP A 337 -19.89 10.45 -7.56
N PRO A 338 -20.47 9.24 -7.45
CA PRO A 338 -20.01 8.23 -6.48
C PRO A 338 -18.56 7.80 -6.68
N GLY A 339 -18.08 7.72 -7.92
CA GLY A 339 -16.70 7.33 -8.22
C GLY A 339 -15.69 8.32 -7.64
N SER A 340 -15.93 9.61 -7.85
CA SER A 340 -15.14 10.71 -7.30
C SER A 340 -15.10 10.70 -5.78
N ARG A 341 -16.23 10.39 -5.11
CA ARG A 341 -16.24 10.27 -3.64
C ARG A 341 -15.41 9.09 -3.16
N TYR A 342 -15.52 7.95 -3.85
CA TYR A 342 -14.75 6.75 -3.55
C TYR A 342 -13.24 7.00 -3.66
N ASP A 343 -12.80 7.62 -4.75
CA ASP A 343 -11.39 8.00 -4.94
C ASP A 343 -10.93 8.96 -3.85
N ALA A 344 -11.75 9.96 -3.53
CA ALA A 344 -11.43 10.94 -2.50
C ALA A 344 -11.25 10.33 -1.11
N ILE A 345 -12.00 9.27 -0.75
CA ILE A 345 -11.80 8.53 0.50
C ILE A 345 -10.40 7.92 0.54
N ARG A 346 -9.98 7.26 -0.54
CA ARG A 346 -8.66 6.62 -0.64
C ARG A 346 -7.54 7.64 -0.63
N MET A 347 -7.67 8.70 -1.42
CA MET A 347 -6.69 9.79 -1.50
C MET A 347 -6.58 10.57 -0.19
N SER A 348 -7.68 10.68 0.58
CA SER A 348 -7.66 11.26 1.93
C SER A 348 -6.84 10.40 2.89
N LYS A 349 -7.02 9.08 2.87
CA LYS A 349 -6.19 8.15 3.64
C LYS A 349 -4.70 8.32 3.28
N ASP A 350 -4.36 8.34 1.99
CA ASP A 350 -2.96 8.46 1.54
C ASP A 350 -2.32 9.80 1.95
N LEU A 351 -3.10 10.91 1.90
CA LEU A 351 -2.66 12.22 2.38
C LEU A 351 -2.35 12.16 3.89
N VAL A 352 -3.27 11.62 4.70
CA VAL A 352 -3.14 11.55 6.16
C VAL A 352 -1.98 10.64 6.58
N GLN A 353 -1.75 9.54 5.86
CA GLN A 353 -0.64 8.61 6.10
C GLN A 353 0.72 9.21 5.73
N SER A 354 0.78 10.04 4.70
CA SER A 354 2.06 10.56 4.19
C SER A 354 2.47 11.90 4.81
N TRP A 355 1.50 12.74 5.19
CA TRP A 355 1.74 14.13 5.56
C TRP A 355 1.25 14.45 6.96
N ARG A 356 2.07 15.16 7.73
CA ARG A 356 1.69 15.72 9.02
C ARG A 356 0.77 16.93 8.82
N GLY A 357 -0.14 17.16 9.75
CA GLY A 357 -1.08 18.28 9.71
C GLY A 357 -2.33 18.02 10.54
N ASP A 358 -3.16 19.06 10.67
CA ASP A 358 -4.51 18.89 11.22
C ASP A 358 -5.43 18.35 10.12
N HIS A 359 -5.76 17.07 10.24
CA HIS A 359 -6.62 16.35 9.31
C HIS A 359 -8.04 16.13 9.84
N THR A 360 -8.39 16.75 10.97
CA THR A 360 -9.65 16.51 11.70
C THR A 360 -10.87 16.71 10.81
N ALA A 361 -10.95 17.85 10.12
CA ALA A 361 -12.09 18.15 9.25
C ALA A 361 -12.21 17.16 8.08
N LEU A 362 -11.07 16.72 7.52
CA LEU A 362 -11.06 15.76 6.42
C LEU A 362 -11.55 14.38 6.87
N LEU A 363 -11.08 13.90 8.03
CA LEU A 363 -11.49 12.62 8.59
C LEU A 363 -12.98 12.60 8.99
N LEU A 364 -13.52 13.73 9.45
CA LEU A 364 -14.95 13.87 9.68
C LEU A 364 -15.75 13.78 8.36
N LEU A 365 -15.30 14.41 7.28
CA LEU A 365 -15.93 14.27 5.96
C LEU A 365 -15.88 12.82 5.44
N VAL A 366 -14.76 12.12 5.61
CA VAL A 366 -14.68 10.68 5.28
C VAL A 366 -15.71 9.88 6.07
N SER A 367 -15.94 10.22 7.35
CA SER A 367 -16.92 9.52 8.20
C SER A 367 -18.38 9.74 7.78
N GLU A 368 -18.68 10.82 7.06
CA GLU A 368 -20.03 11.07 6.50
C GLU A 368 -20.40 10.03 5.42
N HIS A 369 -19.43 9.29 4.89
CA HIS A 369 -19.64 8.21 3.92
C HIS A 369 -19.87 6.83 4.52
N LEU A 370 -20.05 6.73 5.84
CA LEU A 370 -20.55 5.52 6.52
C LEU A 370 -22.06 5.38 6.31
N LEU A 371 -22.47 5.17 5.06
CA LEU A 371 -23.87 5.16 4.62
C LEU A 371 -24.50 3.75 4.75
N PRO A 372 -25.60 3.57 5.50
CA PRO A 372 -26.24 2.26 5.65
C PRO A 372 -26.72 1.62 4.35
N ASP A 373 -27.15 2.46 3.40
CA ASP A 373 -27.70 2.03 2.10
C ASP A 373 -26.62 1.86 1.01
N ASP A 374 -25.36 2.19 1.31
CA ASP A 374 -24.21 2.02 0.41
C ASP A 374 -23.05 1.29 1.12
N PRO A 375 -23.16 -0.05 1.30
CA PRO A 375 -22.15 -0.83 2.00
C PRO A 375 -20.80 -0.85 1.27
N TYR A 376 -20.75 -0.59 -0.03
CA TYR A 376 -19.50 -0.57 -0.78
C TYR A 376 -18.64 0.63 -0.37
N THR A 377 -19.22 1.84 -0.41
CA THR A 377 -18.53 3.06 0.02
C THR A 377 -18.29 3.07 1.54
N ALA A 378 -19.25 2.61 2.34
CA ALA A 378 -19.12 2.55 3.79
C ALA A 378 -17.96 1.65 4.25
N ALA A 379 -17.73 0.53 3.56
CA ALA A 379 -16.59 -0.34 3.83
C ALA A 379 -15.25 0.38 3.60
N GLU A 380 -15.10 1.13 2.51
CA GLU A 380 -13.88 1.91 2.27
C GLU A 380 -13.71 3.06 3.25
N ALA A 381 -14.78 3.77 3.59
CA ALA A 381 -14.73 4.84 4.56
C ALA A 381 -14.23 4.30 5.92
N ALA A 382 -14.79 3.19 6.39
CA ALA A 382 -14.37 2.54 7.62
C ALA A 382 -12.90 2.08 7.56
N ARG A 383 -12.48 1.46 6.44
CA ARG A 383 -11.10 1.01 6.22
C ARG A 383 -10.12 2.17 6.19
N ALA A 384 -10.45 3.26 5.49
CA ALA A 384 -9.65 4.49 5.45
C ALA A 384 -9.47 5.09 6.85
N LEU A 385 -10.55 5.15 7.63
CA LEU A 385 -10.50 5.62 9.02
C LEU A 385 -9.64 4.71 9.92
N SER A 386 -9.78 3.38 9.78
CA SER A 386 -8.95 2.41 10.49
C SER A 386 -7.46 2.60 10.20
N ALA A 387 -7.12 2.74 8.91
CA ALA A 387 -5.74 2.97 8.45
C ALA A 387 -5.18 4.34 8.87
N CYS A 388 -6.04 5.26 9.34
CA CYS A 388 -5.68 6.55 9.90
C CYS A 388 -5.60 6.56 11.44
N HIS A 389 -5.62 5.40 12.11
CA HIS A 389 -5.35 5.31 13.54
C HIS A 389 -3.94 5.88 13.88
N PRO A 390 -3.78 6.64 14.99
CA PRO A 390 -4.79 7.05 15.96
C PRO A 390 -5.50 8.38 15.64
N VAL A 391 -5.08 9.10 14.59
CA VAL A 391 -5.60 10.45 14.29
C VAL A 391 -7.06 10.45 13.83
N ALA A 392 -7.62 9.30 13.45
CA ALA A 392 -9.04 9.08 13.16
C ALA A 392 -9.98 9.14 14.38
N GLY A 393 -9.47 9.46 15.58
CA GLY A 393 -10.27 9.65 16.79
C GLY A 393 -11.56 10.49 16.64
N PRO A 394 -11.58 11.60 15.85
CA PRO A 394 -12.79 12.38 15.61
C PRO A 394 -13.95 11.59 14.97
N ALA A 395 -13.68 10.54 14.21
CA ALA A 395 -14.70 9.72 13.53
C ALA A 395 -15.31 8.62 14.42
N ARG A 396 -14.88 8.50 15.68
CA ARG A 396 -15.29 7.43 16.62
C ARG A 396 -16.82 7.33 16.75
N GLU A 397 -17.50 8.46 16.93
CA GLU A 397 -18.96 8.45 17.11
C GLU A 397 -19.71 8.06 15.85
N ALA A 398 -19.23 8.48 14.67
CA ALA A 398 -19.83 8.08 13.38
C ALA A 398 -19.68 6.57 13.15
N LEU A 399 -18.50 6.01 13.41
CA LEU A 399 -18.25 4.56 13.36
C LEU A 399 -19.15 3.79 14.32
N ALA A 400 -19.25 4.24 15.57
CA ALA A 400 -20.11 3.60 16.58
C ALA A 400 -21.59 3.66 16.20
N ALA A 401 -22.07 4.80 15.71
CA ALA A 401 -23.44 4.96 15.24
C ALA A 401 -23.75 3.99 14.07
N TYR A 402 -22.83 3.89 13.11
CA TYR A 402 -22.96 2.97 11.98
C TYR A 402 -23.00 1.50 12.43
N VAL A 403 -22.07 1.06 13.28
CA VAL A 403 -22.03 -0.31 13.82
C VAL A 403 -23.32 -0.65 14.56
N LEU A 404 -23.83 0.27 15.39
CA LEU A 404 -25.08 0.07 16.13
C LEU A 404 -26.30 0.02 15.20
N ALA A 405 -26.37 0.88 14.18
CA ALA A 405 -27.45 0.89 13.20
C ALA A 405 -27.49 -0.42 12.41
N GLN A 406 -26.34 -0.92 11.94
CA GLN A 406 -26.23 -2.18 11.22
C GLN A 406 -26.71 -3.37 12.07
N ARG A 407 -26.32 -3.43 13.35
CA ARG A 407 -26.80 -4.48 14.27
C ARG A 407 -28.30 -4.36 14.57
N ALA A 408 -28.83 -3.15 14.67
CA ALA A 408 -30.26 -2.94 14.87
C ALA A 408 -31.08 -3.36 13.65
N ALA A 409 -30.59 -3.10 12.43
CA ALA A 409 -31.28 -3.42 11.18
C ALA A 409 -31.17 -4.89 10.77
N HIS A 410 -30.03 -5.54 11.03
CA HIS A 410 -29.72 -6.88 10.52
C HIS A 410 -29.50 -7.95 11.60
N GLY A 411 -29.61 -7.58 12.87
CA GLY A 411 -29.45 -8.49 14.01
C GLY A 411 -28.01 -8.59 14.53
N PRO A 412 -27.81 -9.35 15.62
CA PRO A 412 -26.50 -9.49 16.27
C PRO A 412 -25.46 -10.21 15.41
N ASP A 413 -25.90 -11.05 14.46
CA ASP A 413 -25.04 -11.91 13.64
C ASP A 413 -24.60 -11.26 12.32
N VAL A 414 -24.78 -9.94 12.16
CA VAL A 414 -24.43 -9.20 10.95
C VAL A 414 -22.96 -9.36 10.54
N TRP A 415 -22.05 -9.60 11.51
CA TRP A 415 -20.65 -9.95 11.23
C TRP A 415 -20.51 -11.19 10.32
N ALA A 416 -21.41 -12.17 10.46
CA ALA A 416 -21.39 -13.44 9.75
C ALA A 416 -22.49 -13.52 8.66
N THR A 417 -23.09 -12.40 8.28
CA THR A 417 -24.18 -12.36 7.29
C THR A 417 -23.74 -12.96 5.94
N PRO A 418 -24.59 -13.74 5.24
CA PRO A 418 -24.24 -14.29 3.93
C PRO A 418 -24.07 -13.22 2.84
N LYS A 419 -24.50 -11.96 3.08
CA LYS A 419 -24.38 -10.84 2.14
C LYS A 419 -22.96 -10.24 2.15
N PRO A 420 -22.11 -10.47 1.13
CA PRO A 420 -20.67 -10.17 1.23
C PRO A 420 -20.34 -8.68 1.44
N LEU A 421 -21.00 -7.78 0.70
CA LEU A 421 -20.77 -6.34 0.83
C LEU A 421 -21.18 -5.81 2.20
N LEU A 422 -22.36 -6.22 2.69
CA LEU A 422 -22.85 -5.86 4.02
C LEU A 422 -21.90 -6.38 5.10
N ARG A 423 -21.46 -7.65 4.96
CA ARG A 423 -20.51 -8.29 5.87
C ARG A 423 -19.23 -7.47 5.96
N ARG A 424 -18.61 -7.15 4.81
CA ARG A 424 -17.39 -6.35 4.73
C ARG A 424 -17.58 -4.98 5.38
N ALA A 425 -18.64 -4.25 5.03
CA ALA A 425 -18.90 -2.92 5.57
C ALA A 425 -19.04 -2.93 7.09
N HIS A 426 -19.77 -3.91 7.63
CA HIS A 426 -19.91 -4.07 9.07
C HIS A 426 -18.58 -4.45 9.74
N GLN A 427 -17.85 -5.42 9.18
CA GLN A 427 -16.57 -5.87 9.70
C GLN A 427 -15.55 -4.72 9.73
N GLU A 428 -15.34 -4.00 8.62
CA GLU A 428 -14.40 -2.86 8.56
C GLU A 428 -14.75 -1.78 9.59
N ALA A 429 -16.03 -1.47 9.79
CA ALA A 429 -16.46 -0.50 10.79
C ALA A 429 -16.20 -0.96 12.23
N VAL A 430 -16.42 -2.25 12.52
CA VAL A 430 -16.08 -2.86 13.82
C VAL A 430 -14.57 -2.83 14.05
N LEU A 431 -13.76 -3.17 13.04
CA LEU A 431 -12.29 -3.13 13.13
C LEU A 431 -11.79 -1.71 13.38
N ALA A 432 -12.28 -0.73 12.63
CA ALA A 432 -11.91 0.68 12.83
C ALA A 432 -12.25 1.18 14.24
N LEU A 433 -13.42 0.80 14.76
CA LEU A 433 -13.87 1.17 16.09
C LEU A 433 -13.05 0.48 17.20
N ALA A 434 -12.67 -0.78 16.99
CA ALA A 434 -11.78 -1.52 17.87
C ALA A 434 -10.36 -0.94 17.88
N GLU A 435 -9.81 -0.54 16.73
CA GLU A 435 -8.51 0.15 16.63
C GLU A 435 -8.50 1.47 17.41
N LEU A 436 -9.63 2.18 17.48
CA LEU A 436 -9.79 3.36 18.34
C LEU A 436 -9.94 3.03 19.84
N GLY A 437 -9.90 1.75 20.22
CA GLY A 437 -10.04 1.28 21.59
C GLY A 437 -11.46 1.42 22.14
N ASP A 438 -12.48 1.43 21.27
CA ASP A 438 -13.87 1.62 21.69
C ASP A 438 -14.59 0.28 21.90
N VAL A 439 -15.04 0.06 23.14
CA VAL A 439 -15.68 -1.20 23.58
C VAL A 439 -17.01 -1.49 22.86
N ARG A 440 -17.61 -0.51 22.16
CA ARG A 440 -18.81 -0.75 21.34
C ARG A 440 -18.54 -1.68 20.14
N ALA A 441 -17.27 -1.90 19.77
CA ALA A 441 -16.87 -2.91 18.79
C ALA A 441 -16.96 -4.35 19.32
N LEU A 442 -16.90 -4.55 20.65
CA LEU A 442 -16.80 -5.86 21.29
C LEU A 442 -17.85 -6.87 20.82
N PRO A 443 -19.16 -6.53 20.70
CA PRO A 443 -20.15 -7.51 20.27
C PRO A 443 -19.85 -8.11 18.89
N GLY A 444 -19.34 -7.31 17.95
CA GLY A 444 -18.95 -7.81 16.63
C GLY A 444 -17.74 -8.74 16.69
N LEU A 445 -16.74 -8.40 17.51
CA LEU A 445 -15.57 -9.26 17.73
C LEU A 445 -15.93 -10.60 18.40
N LEU A 446 -16.88 -10.60 19.35
CA LEU A 446 -17.35 -11.84 19.97
C LEU A 446 -18.09 -12.72 18.96
N THR A 447 -19.00 -12.15 18.16
CA THR A 447 -19.66 -12.88 17.07
C THR A 447 -18.65 -13.46 16.07
N ALA A 448 -17.59 -12.73 15.75
CA ALA A 448 -16.51 -13.21 14.88
C ALA A 448 -15.83 -14.46 15.46
N LEU A 449 -15.38 -14.36 16.70
CA LEU A 449 -14.63 -15.42 17.38
C LEU A 449 -15.51 -16.66 17.62
N ASP A 450 -16.79 -16.46 17.96
CA ASP A 450 -17.76 -17.53 18.24
C ASP A 450 -18.25 -18.25 16.98
N SER A 451 -18.48 -17.53 15.88
CA SER A 451 -18.95 -18.12 14.62
C SER A 451 -17.82 -18.70 13.75
N GLY A 452 -16.60 -18.21 13.97
CA GLY A 452 -15.43 -18.53 13.16
C GLY A 452 -15.36 -17.86 11.80
N VAL A 453 -16.42 -17.17 11.36
CA VAL A 453 -16.46 -16.45 10.09
C VAL A 453 -15.55 -15.23 10.16
N ASP A 454 -14.51 -15.20 9.31
CA ASP A 454 -13.52 -14.11 9.24
C ASP A 454 -12.89 -13.72 10.59
N ALA A 455 -12.85 -14.67 11.54
CA ALA A 455 -12.39 -14.40 12.89
C ALA A 455 -10.93 -13.92 12.96
N TRP A 456 -10.12 -14.24 11.96
CA TRP A 456 -8.76 -13.71 11.81
C TRP A 456 -8.72 -12.17 11.83
N ARG A 457 -9.75 -11.49 11.28
CA ARG A 457 -9.90 -10.04 11.34
C ARG A 457 -10.08 -9.55 12.77
N ALA A 458 -10.92 -10.23 13.55
CA ALA A 458 -11.15 -9.88 14.94
C ALA A 458 -9.91 -10.08 15.81
N VAL A 459 -9.12 -11.13 15.55
CA VAL A 459 -7.85 -11.39 16.25
C VAL A 459 -6.87 -10.22 16.07
N GLN A 460 -6.77 -9.64 14.87
CA GLN A 460 -5.86 -8.52 14.58
C GLN A 460 -6.08 -7.31 15.50
N VAL A 461 -7.33 -7.04 15.89
CA VAL A 461 -7.69 -5.85 16.68
C VAL A 461 -8.06 -6.16 18.13
N ALA A 462 -8.17 -7.44 18.52
CA ALA A 462 -8.61 -7.84 19.86
C ALA A 462 -7.73 -7.23 20.97
N GLY A 463 -6.42 -7.16 20.75
CA GLY A 463 -5.45 -6.56 21.67
C GLY A 463 -5.67 -5.05 21.94
N ARG A 464 -6.50 -4.37 21.14
CA ARG A 464 -6.84 -2.95 21.31
C ARG A 464 -7.91 -2.70 22.38
N LEU A 465 -8.55 -3.76 22.89
CA LEU A 465 -9.61 -3.69 23.90
C LEU A 465 -9.23 -4.42 25.21
N PRO A 466 -8.17 -4.00 25.92
CA PRO A 466 -7.79 -4.63 27.19
C PRO A 466 -8.90 -4.58 28.25
N GLN A 467 -9.83 -3.62 28.14
CA GLN A 467 -11.00 -3.52 29.02
C GLN A 467 -11.99 -4.69 28.84
N ALA A 468 -11.89 -5.43 27.73
CA ALA A 468 -12.72 -6.58 27.39
C ALA A 468 -11.98 -7.92 27.53
N ALA A 469 -10.78 -7.93 28.14
CA ALA A 469 -9.92 -9.11 28.23
C ALA A 469 -10.64 -10.36 28.78
N GLN A 470 -11.48 -10.20 29.82
CA GLN A 470 -12.23 -11.31 30.43
C GLN A 470 -13.13 -12.07 29.43
N GLN A 471 -13.60 -11.42 28.37
CA GLN A 471 -14.46 -12.04 27.35
C GLN A 471 -13.67 -12.53 26.13
N LEU A 472 -12.58 -11.84 25.79
CA LEU A 472 -11.76 -12.12 24.61
C LEU A 472 -10.72 -13.22 24.86
N VAL A 473 -10.06 -13.21 26.02
CA VAL A 473 -8.95 -14.12 26.33
C VAL A 473 -9.35 -15.60 26.24
N PRO A 474 -10.48 -16.06 26.81
CA PRO A 474 -10.88 -17.46 26.68
C PRO A 474 -11.02 -17.90 25.23
N ARG A 475 -11.68 -17.09 24.39
CA ARG A 475 -11.90 -17.38 22.96
C ARG A 475 -10.61 -17.38 22.15
N LEU A 476 -9.68 -16.48 22.46
CA LEU A 476 -8.38 -16.43 21.81
C LEU A 476 -7.50 -17.62 22.22
N CYS A 477 -7.57 -18.05 23.48
CA CYS A 477 -6.90 -19.27 23.95
C CYS A 477 -7.46 -20.53 23.28
N ASP A 478 -8.80 -20.66 23.18
CA ASP A 478 -9.44 -21.79 22.50
C ASP A 478 -8.96 -21.87 21.04
N ARG A 479 -8.98 -20.73 20.33
CA ARG A 479 -8.48 -20.63 18.95
C ARG A 479 -6.98 -20.89 18.81
N LEU A 480 -6.17 -20.49 19.80
CA LEU A 480 -4.75 -20.80 19.81
C LEU A 480 -4.50 -22.30 19.92
N GLY A 481 -5.35 -23.01 20.68
CA GLY A 481 -5.33 -24.47 20.78
C GLY A 481 -5.74 -25.20 19.49
N GLU A 482 -6.48 -24.54 18.60
CA GLU A 482 -6.90 -25.08 17.29
C GLU A 482 -5.84 -24.88 16.19
N VAL A 483 -4.79 -24.09 16.43
CA VAL A 483 -3.77 -23.83 15.41
C VAL A 483 -2.91 -25.07 15.19
N ASP A 484 -2.86 -25.54 13.94
CA ASP A 484 -1.89 -26.54 13.52
C ASP A 484 -0.51 -25.88 13.31
N LEU A 485 0.41 -26.15 14.23
CA LEU A 485 1.79 -25.66 14.16
C LEU A 485 2.67 -26.51 13.24
N SER A 486 2.18 -27.63 12.72
CA SER A 486 2.96 -28.50 11.82
C SER A 486 2.98 -28.01 10.37
N ASP A 487 2.05 -27.12 10.00
CA ASP A 487 2.03 -26.50 8.68
C ASP A 487 3.36 -25.79 8.39
N GLU A 488 3.86 -25.97 7.16
CA GLU A 488 5.13 -25.38 6.69
C GLU A 488 5.05 -23.84 6.63
N TRP A 489 3.83 -23.36 6.42
CA TRP A 489 3.42 -21.96 6.58
C TRP A 489 2.26 -21.94 7.57
N PRO A 490 2.52 -22.14 8.88
CA PRO A 490 1.47 -21.96 9.87
C PRO A 490 1.07 -20.51 9.68
N GLY A 491 -0.14 -20.28 9.16
CA GLY A 491 -0.57 -18.94 8.79
C GLY A 491 -0.32 -17.97 9.95
N THR A 492 -0.35 -16.67 9.67
CA THR A 492 -0.23 -15.58 10.68
C THR A 492 -1.08 -15.76 11.96
N GLY A 493 -1.97 -16.75 12.04
CA GLY A 493 -2.77 -17.19 13.19
C GLY A 493 -2.03 -17.23 14.53
N ALA A 494 -1.07 -18.14 14.76
CA ALA A 494 -0.45 -18.29 16.09
C ALA A 494 0.25 -17.02 16.56
N GLY A 495 1.09 -16.41 15.72
CA GLY A 495 1.81 -15.19 16.07
C GLY A 495 0.88 -14.01 16.38
N THR A 496 -0.20 -13.84 15.60
CA THR A 496 -1.19 -12.78 15.82
C THR A 496 -2.01 -13.03 17.09
N LEU A 497 -2.40 -14.29 17.34
CA LEU A 497 -3.10 -14.69 18.57
C LEU A 497 -2.24 -14.43 19.82
N LEU A 498 -0.98 -14.87 19.80
CA LEU A 498 -0.02 -14.65 20.89
C LEU A 498 0.19 -13.15 21.16
N SER A 499 0.30 -12.33 20.10
CA SER A 499 0.44 -10.88 20.21
C SER A 499 -0.82 -10.23 20.78
N ALA A 500 -2.01 -10.67 20.35
CA ALA A 500 -3.28 -10.19 20.87
C ALA A 500 -3.47 -10.54 22.35
N LEU A 501 -3.15 -11.77 22.76
CA LEU A 501 -3.19 -12.21 24.16
C LEU A 501 -2.22 -11.40 25.04
N ALA A 502 -1.00 -11.17 24.55
CA ALA A 502 -0.02 -10.33 25.25
C ALA A 502 -0.53 -8.89 25.45
N ALA A 503 -1.14 -8.30 24.43
CA ALA A 503 -1.70 -6.95 24.50
C ALA A 503 -2.92 -6.83 25.43
N LEU A 504 -3.73 -7.89 25.57
CA LEU A 504 -4.86 -7.93 26.50
C LEU A 504 -4.41 -7.98 27.97
N GLY A 505 -3.21 -8.52 28.24
CA GLY A 505 -2.60 -8.44 29.57
C GLY A 505 -3.20 -9.37 30.64
N ASP A 506 -4.05 -10.33 30.26
CA ASP A 506 -4.73 -11.21 31.22
C ASP A 506 -3.89 -12.45 31.56
N PRO A 507 -3.55 -12.69 32.85
CA PRO A 507 -2.82 -13.89 33.27
C PRO A 507 -3.49 -15.22 32.91
N ALA A 508 -4.80 -15.24 32.65
CA ALA A 508 -5.51 -16.45 32.21
C ALA A 508 -4.97 -17.05 30.89
N ALA A 509 -4.23 -16.27 30.11
CA ALA A 509 -3.61 -16.71 28.87
C ALA A 509 -2.32 -17.53 29.06
N VAL A 510 -1.66 -17.42 30.23
CA VAL A 510 -0.32 -17.99 30.47
C VAL A 510 -0.24 -19.50 30.21
N PRO A 511 -1.21 -20.35 30.65
CA PRO A 511 -1.17 -21.78 30.37
C PRO A 511 -1.21 -22.07 28.87
N ALA A 512 -2.17 -21.50 28.13
CA ALA A 512 -2.30 -21.71 26.69
C ALA A 512 -1.04 -21.28 25.92
N ILE A 513 -0.44 -20.13 26.27
CA ILE A 513 0.80 -19.67 25.65
C ILE A 513 1.98 -20.61 25.96
N THR A 514 2.04 -21.16 27.18
CA THR A 514 3.10 -22.11 27.59
C THR A 514 2.96 -23.44 26.86
N ASP A 515 1.73 -23.90 26.66
CA ASP A 515 1.44 -25.11 25.87
C ASP A 515 1.84 -24.92 24.41
N THR A 516 1.50 -23.77 23.80
CA THR A 516 1.95 -23.39 22.45
C THR A 516 3.46 -23.32 22.33
N LEU A 517 4.16 -22.73 23.32
CA LEU A 517 5.62 -22.71 23.35
C LEU A 517 6.20 -24.12 23.34
N THR A 518 5.66 -25.01 24.17
CA THR A 518 6.11 -26.40 24.29
C THR A 518 5.90 -27.15 22.97
N ALA A 519 4.72 -27.00 22.35
CA ALA A 519 4.41 -27.61 21.06
C ALA A 519 5.31 -27.06 19.94
N ALA A 520 5.51 -25.74 19.88
CA ALA A 520 6.38 -25.10 18.90
C ALA A 520 7.83 -25.58 19.02
N MET A 521 8.36 -25.74 20.23
CA MET A 521 9.69 -26.29 20.46
C MET A 521 9.79 -27.75 20.02
N GLY A 522 8.76 -28.57 20.26
CA GLY A 522 8.71 -29.97 19.82
C GLY A 522 8.69 -30.13 18.30
N LEU A 523 8.10 -29.17 17.58
CA LEU A 523 8.00 -29.14 16.12
C LEU A 523 9.11 -28.31 15.45
N ALA A 524 10.09 -27.82 16.22
CA ALA A 524 11.14 -26.91 15.75
C ALA A 524 10.63 -25.60 15.08
N GLN A 525 9.43 -25.15 15.46
CA GLN A 525 8.80 -23.92 14.99
C GLN A 525 9.29 -22.69 15.75
N ARG A 526 10.50 -22.23 15.38
CA ARG A 526 11.24 -21.16 16.07
C ARG A 526 10.47 -19.85 16.17
N GLY A 527 9.80 -19.42 15.09
CA GLY A 527 9.05 -18.16 15.06
C GLY A 527 7.90 -18.10 16.07
N ALA A 528 7.14 -19.21 16.18
CA ALA A 528 6.08 -19.34 17.17
C ALA A 528 6.63 -19.37 18.60
N ALA A 529 7.73 -20.10 18.84
CA ALA A 529 8.39 -20.17 20.14
C ALA A 529 8.89 -18.79 20.61
N VAL A 530 9.56 -18.02 19.76
CA VAL A 530 10.04 -16.67 20.07
C VAL A 530 8.86 -15.74 20.39
N THR A 531 7.78 -15.81 19.61
CA THR A 531 6.59 -14.98 19.84
C THR A 531 5.90 -15.35 21.17
N ALA A 532 5.83 -16.64 21.51
CA ALA A 532 5.27 -17.10 22.78
C ALA A 532 6.11 -16.64 23.97
N LEU A 533 7.45 -16.72 23.89
CA LEU A 533 8.36 -16.21 24.92
C LEU A 533 8.19 -14.70 25.14
N LYS A 534 8.07 -13.92 24.06
CA LYS A 534 7.81 -12.47 24.14
C LYS A 534 6.45 -12.15 24.76
N ALA A 535 5.42 -12.94 24.42
CA ALA A 535 4.09 -12.79 25.00
C ALA A 535 4.09 -13.07 26.51
N LEU A 536 4.73 -14.17 26.95
CA LEU A 536 4.92 -14.49 28.37
C LEU A 536 5.70 -13.40 29.11
N ALA A 537 6.75 -12.85 28.50
CA ALA A 537 7.54 -11.79 29.11
C ALA A 537 6.72 -10.51 29.32
N THR A 538 5.87 -10.18 28.35
CA THR A 538 4.95 -9.04 28.43
C THR A 538 3.94 -9.22 29.57
N LEU A 539 3.34 -10.41 29.68
CA LEU A 539 2.40 -10.73 30.76
C LEU A 539 3.08 -10.73 32.14
N ALA A 540 4.26 -11.36 32.25
CA ALA A 540 5.02 -11.40 33.50
C ALA A 540 5.43 -9.99 33.98
N ALA A 541 5.76 -9.09 33.07
CA ALA A 541 6.07 -7.69 33.39
C ALA A 541 4.85 -6.92 33.95
N ALA A 542 3.63 -7.29 33.57
CA ALA A 542 2.40 -6.69 34.10
C ALA A 542 2.09 -7.12 35.54
N GLY A 543 2.60 -8.28 35.99
CA GLY A 543 2.53 -8.67 37.39
C GLY A 543 2.88 -10.14 37.69
N PRO A 544 3.21 -10.46 38.96
CA PRO A 544 3.73 -11.76 39.35
C PRO A 544 2.74 -12.93 39.17
N ARG A 545 1.43 -12.64 39.08
CA ARG A 545 0.40 -13.66 38.81
C ARG A 545 0.49 -14.26 37.41
N ALA A 546 1.21 -13.60 36.50
CA ALA A 546 1.41 -14.05 35.13
C ALA A 546 2.80 -14.69 34.92
N ALA A 547 3.55 -14.97 35.99
CA ALA A 547 4.83 -15.64 35.87
C ALA A 547 4.65 -17.09 35.35
N PRO A 548 5.31 -17.47 34.25
CA PRO A 548 5.28 -18.84 33.73
C PRO A 548 6.11 -19.79 34.60
N ASP A 549 5.95 -21.10 34.38
CA ASP A 549 6.77 -22.11 35.04
C ASP A 549 8.23 -22.04 34.57
N LEU A 550 9.13 -21.66 35.47
CA LEU A 550 10.56 -21.55 35.20
C LEU A 550 11.22 -22.88 34.82
N ALA A 551 10.62 -24.02 35.17
CA ALA A 551 11.12 -25.33 34.75
C ALA A 551 11.05 -25.53 33.23
N VAL A 552 10.07 -24.90 32.57
CA VAL A 552 9.91 -24.91 31.11
C VAL A 552 10.86 -23.91 30.45
N ILE A 553 11.07 -22.74 31.07
CA ILE A 553 11.83 -21.64 30.45
C ILE A 553 13.35 -21.78 30.60
N ARG A 554 13.86 -22.24 31.76
CA ARG A 554 15.30 -22.33 32.03
C ARG A 554 16.10 -23.16 31.01
N PRO A 555 15.61 -24.31 30.51
CA PRO A 555 16.31 -25.05 29.46
C PRO A 555 16.51 -24.23 28.18
N LEU A 556 15.55 -23.35 27.84
CA LEU A 556 15.57 -22.54 26.62
C LEU A 556 16.63 -21.44 26.66
N ALA A 557 17.10 -21.02 27.84
CA ALA A 557 18.24 -20.10 27.99
C ALA A 557 19.57 -20.67 27.47
N ARG A 558 19.60 -21.95 27.08
CA ARG A 558 20.73 -22.60 26.42
C ARG A 558 20.32 -23.29 25.11
N ALA A 559 19.22 -22.85 24.49
CA ALA A 559 18.80 -23.36 23.20
C ALA A 559 19.89 -23.10 22.13
N ASP A 560 20.00 -24.02 21.17
CA ASP A 560 20.91 -23.88 20.02
C ASP A 560 20.52 -22.69 19.15
N ASP A 561 19.21 -22.44 19.03
CA ASP A 561 18.68 -21.28 18.33
C ASP A 561 18.85 -20.01 19.18
N GLN A 562 19.50 -19.03 18.59
CA GLN A 562 19.90 -17.83 19.29
C GLN A 562 18.71 -16.92 19.65
N ASP A 563 17.72 -16.79 18.77
CA ASP A 563 16.55 -15.94 19.04
C ASP A 563 15.71 -16.50 20.17
N VAL A 564 15.51 -17.82 20.19
CA VAL A 564 14.86 -18.53 21.30
C VAL A 564 15.63 -18.30 22.60
N ARG A 565 16.96 -18.45 22.56
CA ARG A 565 17.83 -18.25 23.73
C ARG A 565 17.72 -16.85 24.31
N ILE A 566 17.81 -15.81 23.48
CA ILE A 566 17.71 -14.41 23.95
C ILE A 566 16.31 -14.12 24.48
N ALA A 567 15.25 -14.56 23.80
CA ALA A 567 13.88 -14.36 24.26
C ALA A 567 13.62 -15.06 25.60
N ALA A 568 14.18 -16.26 25.81
CA ALA A 568 14.11 -16.97 27.07
C ALA A 568 14.88 -16.24 28.19
N LEU A 569 16.10 -15.77 27.93
CA LEU A 569 16.89 -14.98 28.89
C LEU A 569 16.16 -13.69 29.30
N ALA A 570 15.54 -13.00 28.33
CA ALA A 570 14.75 -11.80 28.60
C ALA A 570 13.52 -12.10 29.47
N LEU A 571 12.81 -13.20 29.22
CA LEU A 571 11.71 -13.66 30.07
C LEU A 571 12.19 -14.03 31.48
N LEU A 572 13.28 -14.78 31.61
CA LEU A 572 13.84 -15.13 32.92
C LEU A 572 14.23 -13.88 33.71
N TRP A 573 14.88 -12.91 33.08
CA TRP A 573 15.20 -11.63 33.73
C TRP A 573 13.96 -10.92 34.26
N VAL A 574 12.88 -10.85 33.48
CA VAL A 574 11.61 -10.24 33.90
C VAL A 574 11.02 -10.94 35.12
N VAL A 575 11.11 -12.27 35.19
CA VAL A 575 10.49 -13.08 36.25
C VAL A 575 11.36 -13.14 37.51
N THR A 576 12.67 -13.32 37.37
CA THR A 576 13.58 -13.61 38.49
C THR A 576 14.34 -12.38 38.98
N GLY A 577 14.72 -11.46 38.08
CA GLY A 577 15.67 -10.39 38.37
C GLY A 577 17.05 -10.90 38.82
N ASP A 578 17.37 -12.17 38.58
CA ASP A 578 18.62 -12.79 39.04
C ASP A 578 19.76 -12.47 38.08
N ARG A 579 20.61 -11.53 38.49
CA ARG A 579 21.76 -11.07 37.69
C ARG A 579 22.84 -12.15 37.56
N ASP A 580 23.01 -12.99 38.58
CA ASP A 580 24.11 -13.96 38.62
C ASP A 580 23.77 -15.16 37.72
N GLU A 581 22.48 -15.46 37.56
CA GLU A 581 21.97 -16.44 36.59
C GLU A 581 22.08 -15.92 35.15
N ILE A 582 21.71 -14.64 34.89
CA ILE A 582 21.47 -14.13 33.54
C ILE A 582 22.69 -13.49 32.88
N VAL A 583 23.44 -12.61 33.58
CA VAL A 583 24.54 -11.83 32.95
C VAL A 583 25.57 -12.73 32.24
N PRO A 584 26.07 -13.83 32.85
CA PRO A 584 27.04 -14.70 32.16
C PRO A 584 26.50 -15.31 30.87
N LEU A 585 25.20 -15.65 30.83
CA LEU A 585 24.58 -16.26 29.65
C LEU A 585 24.32 -15.25 28.53
N VAL A 586 24.12 -13.97 28.87
CA VAL A 586 23.93 -12.91 27.88
C VAL A 586 25.27 -12.46 27.30
N ASP A 587 26.33 -12.38 28.13
CA ASP A 587 27.69 -12.09 27.68
C ASP A 587 28.14 -13.07 26.57
N ASP A 588 27.86 -14.37 26.72
CA ASP A 588 28.17 -15.41 25.72
C ASP A 588 27.47 -15.17 24.36
N VAL A 589 26.39 -14.40 24.32
CA VAL A 589 25.59 -14.13 23.11
C VAL A 589 25.98 -12.81 22.45
N LEU A 590 26.74 -11.95 23.11
CA LEU A 590 27.13 -10.63 22.61
C LEU A 590 28.05 -10.69 21.37
N ASP A 591 28.79 -11.80 21.16
CA ASP A 591 29.78 -11.96 20.09
C ASP A 591 29.25 -12.58 18.78
N SER A 592 27.93 -12.57 18.59
CA SER A 592 27.25 -13.27 17.49
C SER A 592 26.45 -12.33 16.58
N ALA A 593 25.93 -12.87 15.47
CA ALA A 593 25.25 -12.10 14.42
C ALA A 593 23.99 -11.32 14.87
N LEU A 594 23.40 -11.64 16.04
CA LEU A 594 22.24 -10.93 16.61
C LEU A 594 22.59 -10.13 17.89
N SER A 595 23.78 -9.52 17.89
CA SER A 595 24.36 -8.79 19.04
C SER A 595 23.47 -7.68 19.63
N TRP A 596 22.57 -7.09 18.84
CA TRP A 596 21.75 -5.96 19.27
C TRP A 596 20.63 -6.32 20.27
N ASN A 597 19.98 -7.49 20.15
CA ASN A 597 19.00 -7.94 21.15
C ASN A 597 19.67 -8.23 22.51
N ALA A 598 20.91 -8.73 22.48
CA ALA A 598 21.70 -8.96 23.69
C ALA A 598 22.12 -7.64 24.34
N ALA A 599 22.53 -6.63 23.55
CA ALA A 599 22.82 -5.29 24.05
C ALA A 599 21.63 -4.63 24.74
N GLU A 600 20.42 -4.77 24.18
CA GLU A 600 19.19 -4.27 24.81
C GLU A 600 18.90 -4.96 26.15
N LEU A 601 19.04 -6.29 26.20
CA LEU A 601 18.84 -7.04 27.45
C LEU A 601 19.85 -6.64 28.52
N LEU A 602 21.13 -6.45 28.18
CA LEU A 602 22.15 -5.98 29.12
C LEU A 602 21.85 -4.56 29.62
N GLY A 603 21.35 -3.68 28.75
CA GLY A 603 20.86 -2.35 29.13
C GLY A 603 19.74 -2.42 30.17
N ARG A 604 18.75 -3.32 29.96
CA ARG A 604 17.66 -3.56 30.92
C ARG A 604 18.13 -4.14 32.26
N ILE A 605 19.27 -4.83 32.30
CA ILE A 605 19.92 -5.28 33.54
C ILE A 605 20.61 -4.10 34.25
N GLY A 606 21.21 -3.18 33.48
CA GLY A 606 21.81 -1.94 33.96
C GLY A 606 23.24 -2.11 34.50
N PRO A 607 23.69 -1.30 35.48
CA PRO A 607 25.08 -1.25 35.94
C PRO A 607 25.76 -2.59 36.29
N PRO A 608 25.08 -3.64 36.78
CA PRO A 608 25.69 -4.95 36.99
C PRO A 608 26.30 -5.59 35.72
N ALA A 609 25.85 -5.20 34.53
CA ALA A 609 26.37 -5.66 33.24
C ALA A 609 27.63 -4.90 32.78
N ALA A 610 28.35 -4.22 33.67
CA ALA A 610 29.51 -3.39 33.33
C ALA A 610 30.64 -4.09 32.54
N ARG A 611 30.71 -5.43 32.59
CA ARG A 611 31.66 -6.24 31.80
C ARG A 611 31.44 -6.09 30.30
N ALA A 612 30.22 -5.77 29.87
CA ALA A 612 29.87 -5.60 28.46
C ALA A 612 30.28 -4.23 27.89
N LEU A 613 30.61 -3.23 28.73
CA LEU A 613 30.92 -1.86 28.28
C LEU A 613 31.99 -1.79 27.18
N PRO A 614 33.13 -2.49 27.23
CA PRO A 614 34.12 -2.44 26.14
C PRO A 614 33.54 -2.89 24.80
N ARG A 615 32.79 -3.99 24.81
CA ARG A 615 32.18 -4.55 23.60
C ARG A 615 31.06 -3.65 23.05
N LEU A 616 30.22 -3.09 23.93
CA LEU A 616 29.19 -2.13 23.54
C LEU A 616 29.79 -0.86 22.90
N ARG A 617 30.99 -0.42 23.34
CA ARG A 617 31.69 0.71 22.69
C ARG A 617 32.17 0.35 21.28
N GLU A 618 32.68 -0.86 21.06
CA GLU A 618 33.06 -1.32 19.72
C GLU A 618 31.84 -1.38 18.77
N MET A 619 30.69 -1.80 19.28
CA MET A 619 29.44 -1.88 18.50
C MET A 619 28.88 -0.51 18.08
N LEU A 620 29.37 0.60 18.65
CA LEU A 620 28.99 1.94 18.20
C LEU A 620 29.49 2.27 16.79
N ASP A 621 30.49 1.53 16.31
CA ASP A 621 31.08 1.72 14.98
C ASP A 621 30.65 0.61 13.98
N ASP A 622 29.65 -0.19 14.33
CA ASP A 622 29.06 -1.22 13.45
C ASP A 622 28.42 -0.57 12.21
N GLU A 623 28.45 -1.24 11.05
CA GLU A 623 27.86 -0.71 9.82
C GLU A 623 26.32 -0.58 9.91
N TYR A 624 25.68 -1.46 10.68
CA TYR A 624 24.22 -1.50 10.80
C TYR A 624 23.69 -0.52 11.86
N GLU A 625 22.81 0.40 11.45
CA GLU A 625 22.30 1.50 12.29
C GLU A 625 21.60 1.00 13.55
N TRP A 626 20.85 -0.10 13.46
CA TRP A 626 20.13 -0.66 14.62
C TRP A 626 21.10 -1.22 15.66
N THR A 627 22.20 -1.84 15.24
CA THR A 627 23.26 -2.29 16.17
C THR A 627 23.81 -1.11 16.95
N ARG A 628 24.12 0.00 16.27
CA ARG A 628 24.60 1.24 16.92
C ARG A 628 23.59 1.79 17.93
N VAL A 629 22.30 1.80 17.61
CA VAL A 629 21.23 2.33 18.49
C VAL A 629 21.04 1.49 19.74
N HIS A 630 20.98 0.17 19.60
CA HIS A 630 20.85 -0.75 20.73
C HIS A 630 22.11 -0.77 21.60
N ALA A 631 23.29 -0.70 20.98
CA ALA A 631 24.57 -0.59 21.70
C ALA A 631 24.66 0.72 22.48
N ALA A 632 24.33 1.87 21.86
CA ALA A 632 24.31 3.18 22.52
C ALA A 632 23.31 3.22 23.68
N THR A 633 22.14 2.60 23.49
CA THR A 633 21.12 2.44 24.53
C THR A 633 21.64 1.64 25.72
N GLY A 634 22.18 0.44 25.48
CA GLY A 634 22.76 -0.39 26.53
C GLY A 634 23.95 0.30 27.23
N LEU A 635 24.78 1.01 26.47
CA LEU A 635 25.92 1.76 26.99
C LEU A 635 25.47 2.87 27.95
N TRP A 636 24.39 3.60 27.62
CA TRP A 636 23.78 4.59 28.53
C TRP A 636 23.21 3.93 29.79
N ASP A 637 22.41 2.88 29.63
CA ASP A 637 21.70 2.24 30.75
C ASP A 637 22.67 1.54 31.74
N ILE A 638 23.88 1.16 31.29
CA ILE A 638 24.93 0.55 32.13
C ILE A 638 25.94 1.60 32.65
N GLY A 639 26.45 2.47 31.77
CA GLY A 639 27.57 3.38 32.04
C GLY A 639 27.20 4.82 32.40
N GLY A 640 25.96 5.23 32.12
CA GLY A 640 25.42 6.55 32.48
C GLY A 640 26.16 7.73 31.85
N GLU A 641 26.26 8.83 32.60
CA GLU A 641 26.75 10.14 32.10
C GLU A 641 28.13 10.11 31.44
N VAL A 642 29.03 9.21 31.87
CA VAL A 642 30.38 9.07 31.31
C VAL A 642 30.35 8.72 29.82
N GLU A 643 29.33 7.96 29.39
CA GLU A 643 29.17 7.51 28.01
C GLU A 643 28.37 8.51 27.16
N GLY A 644 27.76 9.52 27.79
CA GLY A 644 26.82 10.46 27.16
C GLY A 644 27.27 11.03 25.81
N PRO A 645 28.49 11.57 25.67
CA PRO A 645 28.97 12.09 24.39
C PRO A 645 29.01 11.05 23.26
N ALA A 646 29.47 9.83 23.56
CA ALA A 646 29.54 8.75 22.57
C ALA A 646 28.14 8.24 22.20
N VAL A 647 27.25 8.12 23.19
CA VAL A 647 25.86 7.72 23.00
C VAL A 647 25.11 8.73 22.13
N VAL A 648 25.16 10.03 22.45
CA VAL A 648 24.45 11.05 21.65
C VAL A 648 24.94 11.04 20.21
N ARG A 649 26.26 10.96 19.98
CA ARG A 649 26.84 10.89 18.64
C ARG A 649 26.28 9.70 17.85
N ALA A 650 26.38 8.49 18.42
CA ALA A 650 25.94 7.28 17.74
C ALA A 650 24.44 7.28 17.43
N LEU A 651 23.60 7.79 18.34
CA LEU A 651 22.16 7.89 18.14
C LEU A 651 21.79 8.90 17.04
N VAL A 652 22.46 10.05 16.99
CA VAL A 652 22.22 11.07 15.95
C VAL A 652 22.66 10.55 14.58
N GLU A 653 23.85 9.96 14.48
CA GLU A 653 24.37 9.40 13.22
C GLU A 653 23.47 8.26 12.70
N ALA A 654 23.06 7.33 13.57
CA ALA A 654 22.15 6.25 13.18
C ALA A 654 20.77 6.77 12.72
N TRP A 655 20.25 7.82 13.37
CA TRP A 655 19.00 8.46 12.98
C TRP A 655 19.12 9.23 11.65
N GLU A 656 20.26 9.85 11.37
CA GLU A 656 20.51 10.50 10.08
C GLU A 656 20.62 9.49 8.93
N SER A 657 21.30 8.36 9.14
CA SER A 657 21.42 7.29 8.14
C SER A 657 20.10 6.53 7.91
N ASN A 658 19.33 6.28 8.97
CA ASN A 658 18.08 5.51 8.88
C ASN A 658 16.99 6.08 9.79
N GLY A 659 16.01 6.76 9.18
CA GLY A 659 14.87 7.34 9.87
C GLY A 659 14.01 6.35 10.66
N ALA A 660 14.07 5.05 10.36
CA ALA A 660 13.33 4.03 11.11
C ALA A 660 13.84 3.85 12.56
N THR A 661 15.08 4.26 12.83
CA THR A 661 15.68 4.21 14.18
C THR A 661 15.24 5.35 15.10
N ALA A 662 14.59 6.38 14.53
CA ALA A 662 14.24 7.63 15.22
C ALA A 662 13.54 7.41 16.56
N ASN A 663 12.54 6.53 16.59
CA ASN A 663 11.76 6.25 17.80
C ASN A 663 12.64 5.72 18.94
N ALA A 664 13.49 4.74 18.64
CA ALA A 664 14.39 4.13 19.64
C ALA A 664 15.48 5.12 20.08
N ALA A 665 16.05 5.89 19.15
CA ALA A 665 17.04 6.91 19.46
C ALA A 665 16.45 8.00 20.38
N VAL A 666 15.27 8.53 20.05
CA VAL A 666 14.59 9.56 20.85
C VAL A 666 14.18 9.03 22.22
N GLU A 667 13.80 7.75 22.34
CA GLU A 667 13.50 7.14 23.63
C GLU A 667 14.73 7.11 24.55
N CYS A 668 15.90 6.70 24.02
CA CYS A 668 17.15 6.75 24.78
C CYS A 668 17.51 8.19 25.15
N LEU A 669 17.44 9.14 24.20
CA LEU A 669 17.69 10.56 24.47
C LEU A 669 16.76 11.13 25.55
N ALA A 670 15.50 10.68 25.61
CA ALA A 670 14.57 11.06 26.68
C ALA A 670 15.02 10.55 28.05
N ARG A 671 15.50 9.30 28.15
CA ARG A 671 16.07 8.75 29.39
C ARG A 671 17.35 9.46 29.81
N MET A 672 18.11 9.99 28.86
CA MET A 672 19.35 10.73 29.13
C MET A 672 19.14 12.08 29.83
N GLY A 673 17.95 12.69 29.70
CA GLY A 673 17.68 14.01 30.25
C GLY A 673 18.65 15.06 29.73
N ALA A 674 19.23 15.88 30.61
CA ALA A 674 20.09 17.01 30.23
C ALA A 674 21.31 16.60 29.36
N ALA A 675 21.80 15.37 29.48
CA ALA A 675 22.90 14.86 28.67
C ALA A 675 22.57 14.79 27.17
N ALA A 676 21.27 14.75 26.80
CA ALA A 676 20.81 14.75 25.41
C ALA A 676 20.81 16.14 24.74
N ALA A 677 21.18 17.21 25.44
CA ALA A 677 21.19 18.58 24.88
C ALA A 677 21.89 18.72 23.50
N PRO A 678 23.01 18.01 23.21
CA PRO A 678 23.64 18.10 21.90
C PRO A 678 22.78 17.56 20.73
N ALA A 679 21.76 16.74 20.99
CA ALA A 679 20.84 16.23 19.96
C ALA A 679 19.74 17.24 19.56
N LEU A 680 19.61 18.37 20.25
CA LEU A 680 18.57 19.38 20.00
C LEU A 680 18.44 19.83 18.53
N PRO A 681 19.52 20.07 17.77
CA PRO A 681 19.41 20.44 16.35
C PRO A 681 18.69 19.36 15.53
N ARG A 682 19.03 18.07 15.73
CA ARG A 682 18.41 16.95 15.01
C ARG A 682 16.93 16.78 15.38
N ILE A 683 16.60 16.94 16.67
CA ILE A 683 15.21 16.88 17.18
C ILE A 683 14.36 18.00 16.56
N ARG A 684 14.89 19.23 16.49
CA ARG A 684 14.20 20.36 15.86
C ARG A 684 14.03 20.18 14.36
N ALA A 685 15.04 19.62 13.68
CA ALA A 685 14.94 19.28 12.26
C ALA A 685 13.83 18.25 12.01
N GLU A 686 13.70 17.23 12.87
CA GLU A 686 12.61 16.24 12.77
C GLU A 686 11.23 16.89 12.88
N LEU A 687 11.03 17.77 13.87
CA LEU A 687 9.76 18.46 14.09
C LEU A 687 9.38 19.40 12.93
N ALA A 688 10.36 19.85 12.13
CA ALA A 688 10.13 20.70 10.97
C ALA A 688 9.74 19.93 9.70
N LEU A 689 9.90 18.59 9.68
CA LEU A 689 9.53 17.79 8.51
C LEU A 689 8.01 17.78 8.33
N ALA A 690 7.55 18.11 7.12
CA ALA A 690 6.13 18.07 6.75
C ALA A 690 5.63 16.64 6.48
N ARG A 691 6.51 15.73 6.06
CA ARG A 691 6.17 14.32 5.85
C ARG A 691 6.26 13.56 7.17
N ARG A 692 5.45 12.52 7.30
CA ARG A 692 5.57 11.55 8.38
C ARG A 692 6.86 10.75 8.22
N GLY A 693 7.43 10.33 9.34
CA GLY A 693 8.66 9.54 9.40
C GLY A 693 8.64 8.60 10.59
N GLY A 694 9.83 8.17 11.03
CA GLY A 694 9.97 7.21 12.12
C GLY A 694 9.84 5.76 11.66
N ARG A 695 9.67 4.86 12.64
CA ARG A 695 9.63 3.41 12.41
C ARG A 695 8.46 3.04 11.50
N TYR A 696 8.75 2.33 10.41
CA TYR A 696 7.81 1.93 9.35
C TYR A 696 7.03 3.07 8.66
N SER A 697 7.35 4.33 8.97
CA SER A 697 6.66 5.52 8.46
C SER A 697 5.13 5.48 8.65
N ASP A 698 4.64 4.79 9.67
CA ASP A 698 3.21 4.78 9.99
C ASP A 698 2.82 5.92 10.94
N ILE A 699 1.52 6.23 10.99
CA ILE A 699 0.98 7.35 11.76
C ILE A 699 1.23 7.18 13.26
N SER A 700 1.13 5.95 13.80
CA SER A 700 1.25 5.70 15.24
C SER A 700 2.66 6.00 15.74
N HIS A 701 3.67 5.48 15.03
CA HIS A 701 5.07 5.71 15.36
C HIS A 701 5.48 7.16 15.11
N ASP A 702 4.97 7.80 14.06
CA ASP A 702 5.22 9.23 13.78
C ASP A 702 4.63 10.13 14.87
N GLU A 703 3.38 9.92 15.30
CA GLU A 703 2.76 10.69 16.38
C GLU A 703 3.48 10.50 17.72
N ALA A 704 3.97 9.28 18.00
CA ALA A 704 4.79 9.00 19.16
C ALA A 704 6.14 9.73 19.10
N LEU A 705 6.82 9.70 17.94
CA LEU A 705 8.07 10.40 17.70
C LEU A 705 7.90 11.92 17.88
N GLN A 706 6.87 12.50 17.27
CA GLN A 706 6.53 13.92 17.38
C GLN A 706 6.29 14.34 18.84
N ARG A 707 5.52 13.54 19.60
CA ARG A 707 5.25 13.81 21.01
C ARG A 707 6.53 13.77 21.85
N ALA A 708 7.36 12.74 21.66
CA ALA A 708 8.62 12.59 22.39
C ALA A 708 9.61 13.72 22.06
N CYS A 709 9.73 14.09 20.78
CA CYS A 709 10.57 15.21 20.35
C CYS A 709 10.12 16.54 20.95
N ARG A 710 8.81 16.85 20.96
CA ARG A 710 8.30 18.09 21.58
C ARG A 710 8.56 18.13 23.08
N ALA A 711 8.38 17.01 23.77
CA ALA A 711 8.66 16.88 25.20
C ALA A 711 10.15 17.15 25.49
N LEU A 712 11.05 16.54 24.71
CA LEU A 712 12.50 16.76 24.81
C LEU A 712 12.90 18.22 24.56
N VAL A 713 12.35 18.86 23.53
CA VAL A 713 12.62 20.29 23.27
C VAL A 713 12.20 21.15 24.44
N THR A 714 11.07 20.84 25.08
CA THR A 714 10.57 21.58 26.25
C THR A 714 11.44 21.33 27.48
N GLN A 715 11.97 20.12 27.65
CA GLN A 715 12.81 19.75 28.77
C GLN A 715 14.23 20.33 28.69
N LEU A 716 14.78 20.46 27.48
CA LEU A 716 16.18 20.82 27.23
C LEU A 716 16.39 22.29 26.81
N GLY A 717 15.31 23.03 26.54
CA GLY A 717 15.32 24.39 25.99
C GLY A 717 14.44 25.35 26.76
#